data_AF-A0A7W0FDK3-F1
#
_entry.id   AF-A0A7W0FDK3-F1
#
_cell.length_a   1.000
_cell.length_b   1.000
_cell.length_c   1.000
_cell.angle_alpha   90.00
_cell.angle_beta   90.00
_cell.angle_gamma   90.00
#
_symmetry.space_group_name_H-M   'P 1'
#
loop_
_entity.id
_entity.type
_entity.pdbx_description
1 polymer ?
#
loop_
_entity_poly.entity_id
_entity_poly.type
_entity_poly.pdbx_seq_one_letter_code
_entity_poly.pdbx_strand_id
1 'polypeptide(L)'
;RNAAEFYVDEEERQKILETLKKEGAVYNYETKLLKKDGSQVDISLTISHLSDKAGNIIGTVGISKDITEEKQLREKLKDKNKELEELTQGLEEKVLERTRDFEKINRELRGANEIKGRFIANMSHELRTPLHSIIGFSEVLLDKTFGDINEKQQRHITNILTSGKHLLHLVNNILDLAKIEAGRIELSHEVFSLKAVIDEVLMVVKHLADKKLIELSTDISPEVSNFTADKVKFKQILYNLLSNAIKFTPESGKVGIKVEKLIGRDLVPWAIKGQEFLKLSVWDTGIGIRPEDKERVFEEFEQIDQSRSTEGTGLGLSLTKRLVDLHGGIIDVESAYGVGSVFNVYMPVVAPEIVGEEKPVIPEVVPEFSWAAEDAPLILVVEDDLPTSELLTIHLTQAGYRVAHAYDGIEAIENAGELQPFAITLDIMLPKKDGWEVLQSLKTDSRTRDIPVIIYSIIDNKELGFALGAVDYLVKPVDKATILSRLEELSLGAKKKRYPVTILTVTDDVDIQNHFHNILGGEGFLVHTAFDSKEGINLALAIDPNVVIIDLNIPEGGFNLIKEFKENPATKMIPIFALTSSALSEDESLSMTGQVERVLRKDALNSSALVTYLRGIEVLHPKRAGLIDEITGIFNHRYLQIRLAQETSRARRYNLPFVMAIFGVDYFTHYTNRHGEYYGNLALRKIAELLRKTIRGSDVVVRYGSDTFALILTNTYLSSGVALCKRFLSTIHDYPFLKEESQPNGRLTASAGILEFKGQSIEELLQSAEKALLLAIEKGRNRVEAVT
;
A
#
# COMPACT_ATOMS: atom_id res chain seq x y z
N ARG A 1 -27.84 -73.48 -67.52
CA ARG A 1 -28.59 -72.24 -67.22
C ARG A 1 -27.89 -71.13 -67.97
N ASN A 2 -28.62 -70.36 -68.76
CA ASN A 2 -28.07 -69.18 -69.40
C ASN A 2 -27.61 -68.20 -68.32
N ALA A 3 -26.47 -67.53 -68.47
CA ALA A 3 -25.99 -66.54 -67.51
C ALA A 3 -27.03 -65.44 -67.25
N ALA A 4 -27.90 -65.16 -68.23
CA ALA A 4 -29.02 -64.23 -68.11
C ALA A 4 -30.04 -64.62 -67.03
N GLU A 5 -30.22 -65.93 -66.76
CA GLU A 5 -31.20 -66.44 -65.78
C GLU A 5 -30.80 -66.18 -64.32
N PHE A 6 -29.55 -65.75 -64.08
CA PHE A 6 -29.05 -65.49 -62.74
C PHE A 6 -29.17 -64.01 -62.32
N TYR A 7 -29.45 -63.09 -63.23
CA TYR A 7 -29.62 -61.67 -62.87
C TYR A 7 -31.02 -61.44 -62.31
N VAL A 8 -31.10 -60.75 -61.17
CA VAL A 8 -32.39 -60.41 -60.54
C VAL A 8 -33.10 -59.29 -61.32
N ASP A 9 -32.33 -58.33 -61.83
CA ASP A 9 -32.81 -57.20 -62.62
C ASP A 9 -32.23 -57.26 -64.05
N GLU A 10 -33.12 -57.33 -65.03
CA GLU A 10 -32.76 -57.42 -66.44
C GLU A 10 -32.22 -56.08 -66.98
N GLU A 11 -32.66 -54.93 -66.43
CA GLU A 11 -32.12 -53.61 -66.79
C GLU A 11 -30.69 -53.42 -66.29
N GLU A 12 -30.39 -53.85 -65.07
CA GLU A 12 -29.01 -53.82 -64.54
C GLU A 12 -28.09 -54.69 -65.39
N ARG A 13 -28.56 -55.86 -65.82
CA ARG A 13 -27.81 -56.71 -66.74
C ARG A 13 -27.50 -56.00 -68.06
N GLN A 14 -28.46 -55.29 -68.65
CA GLN A 14 -28.22 -54.55 -69.89
C GLN A 14 -27.19 -53.44 -69.68
N LYS A 15 -27.26 -52.70 -68.56
CA LYS A 15 -26.27 -51.65 -68.21
C LYS A 15 -24.85 -52.22 -68.04
N ILE A 16 -24.72 -53.39 -67.42
CA ILE A 16 -23.42 -54.07 -67.27
C ILE A 16 -22.87 -54.46 -68.65
N LEU A 17 -23.72 -55.01 -69.53
CA LEU A 17 -23.31 -55.40 -70.88
C LEU A 17 -22.97 -54.21 -71.78
N GLU A 18 -23.68 -53.09 -71.66
CA GLU A 18 -23.37 -51.85 -72.36
C GLU A 18 -22.04 -51.26 -71.90
N THR A 19 -21.80 -51.18 -70.59
CA THR A 19 -20.52 -50.73 -70.04
C THR A 19 -19.38 -51.65 -70.48
N LEU A 20 -19.59 -52.96 -70.45
CA LEU A 20 -18.61 -53.93 -70.93
C LEU A 20 -18.28 -53.77 -72.42
N LYS A 21 -19.28 -53.53 -73.27
CA LYS A 21 -19.08 -53.24 -74.70
C LYS A 21 -18.30 -51.96 -74.93
N LYS A 22 -18.54 -50.93 -74.12
CA LYS A 22 -17.94 -49.60 -74.27
C LYS A 22 -16.52 -49.53 -73.72
N GLU A 23 -16.28 -50.10 -72.55
CA GLU A 23 -15.05 -49.92 -71.78
C GLU A 23 -14.16 -51.17 -71.75
N GLY A 24 -14.64 -52.30 -72.27
CA GLY A 24 -13.90 -53.57 -72.34
C GLY A 24 -13.82 -54.33 -71.02
N ALA A 25 -14.16 -53.68 -69.89
CA ALA A 25 -14.30 -54.28 -68.57
C ALA A 25 -15.26 -53.47 -67.69
N VAL A 26 -15.84 -54.13 -66.69
CA VAL A 26 -16.63 -53.54 -65.60
C VAL A 26 -15.98 -53.99 -64.31
N TYR A 27 -15.68 -53.06 -63.41
CA TYR A 27 -14.98 -53.35 -62.14
C TYR A 27 -15.90 -53.06 -60.94
N ASN A 28 -15.88 -53.98 -59.97
CA ASN A 28 -16.55 -53.84 -58.67
C ASN A 28 -18.02 -53.38 -58.72
N TYR A 29 -18.77 -53.78 -59.75
CA TYR A 29 -20.15 -53.35 -59.92
C TYR A 29 -21.07 -54.12 -58.98
N GLU A 30 -21.67 -53.43 -58.02
CA GLU A 30 -22.59 -54.04 -57.06
C GLU A 30 -23.95 -54.33 -57.72
N THR A 31 -24.39 -55.58 -57.71
CA THR A 31 -25.68 -56.04 -58.25
C THR A 31 -26.17 -57.26 -57.48
N LYS A 32 -27.38 -57.74 -57.77
CA LYS A 32 -27.95 -58.94 -57.15
C LYS A 32 -28.09 -60.06 -58.17
N LEU A 33 -27.63 -61.25 -57.77
CA LEU A 33 -27.86 -62.48 -58.53
C LEU A 33 -28.76 -63.46 -57.76
N LEU A 34 -29.39 -64.37 -58.49
CA LEU A 34 -30.13 -65.51 -57.95
C LEU A 34 -29.18 -66.70 -57.75
N LYS A 35 -29.18 -67.29 -56.56
CA LYS A 35 -28.56 -68.59 -56.30
C LYS A 35 -29.37 -69.71 -56.96
N LYS A 36 -28.78 -70.90 -57.03
CA LYS A 36 -29.42 -72.07 -57.68
C LYS A 36 -30.77 -72.44 -57.06
N ASP A 37 -30.92 -72.19 -55.76
CA ASP A 37 -32.13 -72.42 -54.95
C ASP A 37 -33.19 -71.31 -55.06
N GLY A 38 -32.94 -70.25 -55.85
CA GLY A 38 -33.83 -69.11 -56.04
C GLY A 38 -33.67 -67.98 -55.03
N SER A 39 -32.79 -68.12 -54.03
CA SER A 39 -32.48 -67.02 -53.09
C SER A 39 -31.60 -65.95 -53.74
N GLN A 40 -31.71 -64.69 -53.30
CA GLN A 40 -30.91 -63.59 -53.84
C GLN A 40 -29.57 -63.45 -53.07
N VAL A 41 -28.53 -63.01 -53.75
CA VAL A 41 -27.22 -62.69 -53.17
C VAL A 41 -26.69 -61.37 -53.73
N ASP A 42 -26.25 -60.48 -52.84
CA ASP A 42 -25.56 -59.25 -53.25
C ASP A 42 -24.12 -59.60 -53.64
N ILE A 43 -23.72 -59.20 -54.84
CA ILE A 43 -22.38 -59.46 -55.35
C ILE A 43 -21.70 -58.17 -55.82
N SER A 44 -20.38 -58.15 -55.73
CA SER A 44 -19.53 -57.23 -56.48
C SER A 44 -19.01 -57.97 -57.71
N LEU A 45 -19.46 -57.56 -58.89
CA LEU A 45 -19.12 -58.16 -60.17
C LEU A 45 -17.97 -57.40 -60.83
N THR A 46 -16.90 -58.13 -61.15
CA THR A 46 -15.87 -57.65 -62.07
C THR A 46 -15.86 -58.55 -63.29
N ILE A 47 -16.13 -58.02 -64.48
CA ILE A 47 -16.20 -58.77 -65.75
C ILE A 47 -15.42 -58.06 -66.84
N SER A 48 -14.64 -58.79 -67.63
CA SER A 48 -13.85 -58.25 -68.75
C SER A 48 -13.96 -59.13 -70.00
N HIS A 49 -13.65 -58.53 -71.15
CA HIS A 49 -13.52 -59.30 -72.38
C HIS A 49 -12.34 -60.25 -72.32
N LEU A 50 -12.56 -61.46 -72.81
CA LEU A 50 -11.51 -62.42 -73.11
C LEU A 50 -11.22 -62.34 -74.60
N SER A 51 -9.98 -61.99 -74.95
CA SER A 51 -9.55 -61.87 -76.35
C SER A 51 -8.52 -62.94 -76.72
N ASP A 52 -8.53 -63.36 -77.98
CA ASP A 52 -7.49 -64.22 -78.54
C ASP A 52 -6.17 -63.44 -78.79
N LYS A 53 -5.12 -64.13 -79.23
CA LYS A 53 -3.82 -63.51 -79.54
C LYS A 53 -3.88 -62.49 -80.70
N ALA A 54 -4.96 -62.49 -81.49
CA ALA A 54 -5.20 -61.55 -82.57
C ALA A 54 -6.08 -60.36 -82.12
N GLY A 55 -6.50 -60.31 -80.85
CA GLY A 55 -7.30 -59.24 -80.27
C GLY A 55 -8.81 -59.41 -80.47
N ASN A 56 -9.28 -60.52 -81.07
CA ASN A 56 -10.70 -60.76 -81.25
C ASN A 56 -11.33 -61.22 -79.94
N ILE A 57 -12.49 -60.66 -79.59
CA ILE A 57 -13.23 -61.05 -78.38
C ILE A 57 -13.81 -62.45 -78.60
N ILE A 58 -13.33 -63.41 -77.82
CA ILE A 58 -13.74 -64.81 -77.86
C ILE A 58 -14.66 -65.19 -76.70
N GLY A 59 -14.82 -64.30 -75.70
CA GLY A 59 -15.74 -64.50 -74.59
C GLY A 59 -15.64 -63.41 -73.54
N THR A 60 -16.19 -63.68 -72.36
CA THR A 60 -16.06 -62.84 -71.17
C THR A 60 -15.58 -63.70 -70.00
N VAL A 61 -14.78 -63.10 -69.14
CA VAL A 61 -14.39 -63.71 -67.86
C VAL A 61 -14.81 -62.76 -66.75
N GLY A 62 -15.42 -63.29 -65.70
CA GLY A 62 -15.87 -62.49 -64.58
C GLY A 62 -15.70 -63.20 -63.24
N ILE A 63 -15.49 -62.40 -62.21
CA ILE A 63 -15.43 -62.82 -60.82
C ILE A 63 -16.57 -62.11 -60.09
N SER A 64 -17.38 -62.87 -59.36
CA SER A 64 -18.42 -62.36 -58.49
C SER A 64 -18.01 -62.62 -57.04
N LYS A 65 -17.78 -61.56 -56.27
CA LYS A 65 -17.54 -61.65 -54.82
C LYS A 65 -18.87 -61.48 -54.10
N ASP A 66 -19.23 -62.42 -53.22
CA ASP A 66 -20.38 -62.24 -52.31
C ASP A 66 -20.05 -61.10 -51.33
N ILE A 67 -20.89 -60.06 -51.32
CA ILE A 67 -20.75 -58.89 -50.45
C ILE A 67 -21.95 -58.74 -49.50
N THR A 68 -22.78 -59.78 -49.37
CA THR A 68 -24.01 -59.72 -48.57
C THR A 68 -23.71 -59.36 -47.11
N GLU A 69 -22.73 -60.01 -46.49
CA GLU A 69 -22.32 -59.73 -45.10
C GLU A 69 -21.69 -58.33 -44.96
N GLU A 70 -20.84 -57.95 -45.92
CA GLU A 70 -20.15 -56.64 -45.95
C GLU A 70 -21.18 -55.49 -46.05
N LYS A 71 -22.20 -55.64 -46.90
CA LYS A 71 -23.28 -54.68 -47.09
C LYS A 71 -24.20 -54.59 -45.86
N GLN A 72 -24.55 -55.72 -45.25
CA GLN A 72 -25.32 -55.74 -44.00
C GLN A 72 -24.57 -55.09 -42.84
N LEU A 73 -23.26 -55.32 -42.71
CA LEU A 73 -22.42 -54.66 -41.72
C LEU A 73 -22.33 -53.15 -41.97
N ARG A 74 -22.21 -52.73 -43.23
CA ARG A 74 -22.17 -51.31 -43.61
C ARG A 74 -23.48 -50.59 -43.29
N GLU A 75 -24.62 -51.22 -43.52
CA GLU A 75 -25.94 -50.68 -43.12
C GLU A 75 -26.05 -50.58 -41.61
N LYS A 76 -25.71 -51.64 -40.85
CA LYS A 76 -25.70 -51.61 -39.38
C LYS A 76 -24.79 -50.53 -38.81
N LEU A 77 -23.61 -50.32 -39.40
CA LEU A 77 -22.69 -49.25 -39.00
C LEU A 77 -23.29 -47.87 -39.26
N LYS A 78 -23.96 -47.68 -40.40
CA LYS A 78 -24.65 -46.43 -40.72
C LYS A 78 -25.76 -46.14 -39.71
N ASP A 79 -26.57 -47.14 -39.38
CA ASP A 79 -27.63 -47.00 -38.38
C ASP A 79 -27.06 -46.70 -36.99
N LYS A 80 -25.99 -47.39 -36.58
CA LYS A 80 -25.30 -47.15 -35.30
C LYS A 80 -24.64 -45.78 -35.22
N ASN A 81 -24.02 -45.31 -36.30
CA ASN A 81 -23.46 -43.96 -36.35
C ASN A 81 -24.54 -42.90 -36.22
N LYS A 82 -25.69 -43.10 -36.87
CA LYS A 82 -26.83 -42.18 -36.73
C LYS A 82 -27.38 -42.16 -35.30
N GLU A 83 -27.53 -43.32 -34.66
CA GLU A 83 -27.93 -43.43 -33.25
C GLU A 83 -26.90 -42.73 -32.32
N LEU A 84 -25.60 -42.90 -32.61
CA LEU A 84 -24.54 -42.25 -31.86
C LEU A 84 -24.58 -40.73 -32.01
N GLU A 85 -24.77 -40.22 -33.23
CA GLU A 85 -24.92 -38.78 -33.51
C GLU A 85 -26.10 -38.18 -32.72
N GLU A 86 -27.27 -38.82 -32.78
CA GLU A 86 -28.46 -38.40 -32.02
C GLU A 86 -28.21 -38.41 -30.50
N LEU A 87 -27.53 -39.44 -29.98
CA LEU A 87 -27.16 -39.51 -28.56
C LEU A 87 -26.15 -38.43 -28.16
N THR A 88 -25.13 -38.19 -28.98
CA THR A 88 -24.12 -37.15 -28.70
C THR A 88 -24.75 -35.77 -28.69
N GLN A 89 -25.64 -35.46 -29.62
CA GLN A 89 -26.36 -34.20 -29.65
C GLN A 89 -27.23 -34.02 -28.40
N GLY A 90 -27.97 -35.07 -27.99
CA GLY A 90 -28.77 -35.02 -26.75
C GLY A 90 -27.95 -34.90 -25.47
N LEU A 91 -26.73 -35.45 -25.44
CA LEU A 91 -25.79 -35.27 -24.33
C LEU A 91 -25.22 -33.84 -24.30
N GLU A 92 -24.85 -33.27 -25.44
CA GLU A 92 -24.35 -31.90 -25.54
C GLU A 92 -25.41 -30.89 -25.06
N GLU A 93 -26.67 -31.07 -25.47
CA GLU A 93 -27.78 -30.23 -25.00
C GLU A 93 -27.94 -30.29 -23.47
N LYS A 94 -27.89 -31.49 -22.86
CA LYS A 94 -27.96 -31.66 -21.40
C LYS A 94 -26.78 -31.05 -20.66
N VAL A 95 -25.57 -31.16 -21.22
CA VAL A 95 -24.38 -30.53 -20.63
C VAL A 95 -24.55 -29.02 -20.65
N LEU A 96 -24.99 -28.46 -21.78
CA LEU A 96 -25.16 -27.02 -21.94
C LEU A 96 -26.27 -26.47 -21.03
N GLU A 97 -27.37 -27.20 -20.86
CA GLU A 97 -28.43 -26.89 -19.89
C GLU A 97 -27.89 -26.88 -18.46
N ARG A 98 -27.20 -27.95 -18.03
CA ARG A 98 -26.60 -28.02 -16.69
C ARG A 98 -25.58 -26.91 -16.45
N THR A 99 -24.74 -26.60 -17.43
CA THR A 99 -23.76 -25.52 -17.29
C THR A 99 -24.45 -24.17 -17.08
N ARG A 100 -25.55 -23.88 -17.81
CA ARG A 100 -26.33 -22.66 -17.61
C ARG A 100 -26.97 -22.59 -16.22
N ASP A 101 -27.53 -23.69 -15.74
CA ASP A 101 -28.11 -23.76 -14.38
C ASP A 101 -27.04 -23.54 -13.30
N PHE A 102 -25.86 -24.16 -13.46
CA PHE A 102 -24.74 -23.96 -12.57
C PHE A 102 -24.26 -22.51 -12.56
N GLU A 103 -24.14 -21.87 -13.73
CA GLU A 103 -23.77 -20.45 -13.84
C GLU A 103 -24.79 -19.54 -13.15
N LYS A 104 -26.08 -19.85 -13.30
CA LYS A 104 -27.16 -19.11 -12.65
C LYS A 104 -27.08 -19.22 -11.12
N ILE A 105 -26.98 -20.44 -10.59
CA ILE A 105 -26.87 -20.69 -9.15
C ILE A 105 -25.61 -20.03 -8.58
N ASN A 106 -24.47 -20.13 -9.27
CA ASN A 106 -23.23 -19.54 -8.81
C ASN A 106 -23.30 -18.00 -8.80
N ARG A 107 -23.99 -17.39 -9.77
CA ARG A 107 -24.23 -15.94 -9.80
C ARG A 107 -25.13 -15.50 -8.65
N GLU A 108 -26.21 -16.23 -8.38
CA GLU A 108 -27.11 -15.96 -7.25
C GLU A 108 -26.38 -16.10 -5.91
N LEU A 109 -25.57 -17.14 -5.76
CA LEU A 109 -24.75 -17.38 -4.57
C LEU A 109 -23.70 -16.28 -4.34
N ARG A 110 -23.00 -15.85 -5.40
CA ARG A 110 -22.07 -14.71 -5.32
C ARG A 110 -22.79 -13.42 -4.92
N GLY A 111 -23.94 -13.14 -5.53
CA GLY A 111 -24.76 -11.98 -5.17
C GLY A 111 -25.20 -12.01 -3.70
N ALA A 112 -25.64 -13.17 -3.20
CA ALA A 112 -26.01 -13.37 -1.80
C ALA A 112 -24.81 -13.16 -0.85
N ASN A 113 -23.63 -13.68 -1.18
CA ASN A 113 -22.42 -13.48 -0.40
C ASN A 113 -21.98 -12.01 -0.35
N GLU A 114 -22.09 -11.29 -1.47
CA GLU A 114 -21.78 -9.86 -1.50
C GLU A 114 -22.75 -9.03 -0.64
N ILE A 115 -24.04 -9.36 -0.66
CA ILE A 115 -25.06 -8.71 0.17
C ILE A 115 -24.80 -9.01 1.65
N LYS A 116 -24.53 -10.29 2.00
CA LYS A 116 -24.15 -10.71 3.36
C LYS A 116 -22.91 -9.95 3.84
N GLY A 117 -21.86 -9.87 3.01
CA GLY A 117 -20.62 -9.16 3.33
C GLY A 117 -20.83 -7.65 3.53
N ARG A 118 -21.61 -6.99 2.66
CA ARG A 118 -21.95 -5.57 2.80
C ARG A 118 -22.80 -5.29 4.05
N PHE A 119 -23.75 -6.16 4.35
CA PHE A 119 -24.58 -6.06 5.56
C PHE A 119 -23.73 -6.14 6.84
N ILE A 120 -22.84 -7.14 6.93
CA ILE A 120 -21.96 -7.30 8.09
C ILE A 120 -20.97 -6.13 8.23
N ALA A 121 -20.44 -5.61 7.11
CA ALA A 121 -19.57 -4.44 7.12
C ALA A 121 -20.29 -3.19 7.66
N ASN A 122 -21.48 -2.88 7.16
CA ASN A 122 -22.27 -1.73 7.61
C ASN A 122 -22.69 -1.88 9.07
N MET A 123 -23.19 -3.06 9.46
CA MET A 123 -23.57 -3.34 10.85
C MET A 123 -22.38 -3.23 11.80
N SER A 124 -21.18 -3.64 11.38
CA SER A 124 -20.01 -3.45 12.21
C SER A 124 -19.73 -1.98 12.46
N HIS A 125 -19.87 -1.10 11.47
CA HIS A 125 -19.65 0.33 11.68
C HIS A 125 -20.70 0.92 12.63
N GLU A 126 -21.97 0.58 12.46
CA GLU A 126 -23.05 1.03 13.34
C GLU A 126 -22.95 0.51 14.78
N LEU A 127 -22.40 -0.69 14.98
CA LEU A 127 -22.14 -1.23 16.32
C LEU A 127 -20.84 -0.70 16.94
N ARG A 128 -19.86 -0.35 16.10
CA ARG A 128 -18.53 0.09 16.55
C ARG A 128 -18.58 1.47 17.18
N THR A 129 -19.23 2.43 16.53
CA THR A 129 -19.30 3.83 16.99
C THR A 129 -19.85 3.96 18.42
N PRO A 130 -21.05 3.47 18.77
CA PRO A 130 -21.58 3.60 20.13
C PRO A 130 -20.71 2.87 21.17
N LEU A 131 -20.05 1.78 20.76
CA LEU A 131 -19.18 1.01 21.64
C LEU A 131 -17.86 1.71 21.95
N HIS A 132 -17.30 2.45 20.98
CA HIS A 132 -16.12 3.27 21.18
C HIS A 132 -16.42 4.42 22.14
N SER A 133 -17.59 5.05 22.04
CA SER A 133 -18.02 6.07 22.99
C SER A 133 -18.14 5.48 24.41
N ILE A 134 -18.76 4.30 24.57
CA ILE A 134 -18.88 3.63 25.88
C ILE A 134 -17.50 3.32 26.48
N ILE A 135 -16.57 2.80 25.67
CA ILE A 135 -15.19 2.49 26.10
C ILE A 135 -14.47 3.78 26.49
N GLY A 136 -14.47 4.79 25.62
CA GLY A 136 -13.76 6.05 25.82
C GLY A 136 -14.25 6.82 27.04
N PHE A 137 -15.56 6.97 27.22
CA PHE A 137 -16.10 7.61 28.43
C PHE A 137 -15.82 6.79 29.69
N SER A 138 -15.80 5.46 29.61
CA SER A 138 -15.43 4.62 30.74
C SER A 138 -13.96 4.81 31.14
N GLU A 139 -13.05 4.96 30.16
CA GLU A 139 -11.64 5.25 30.40
C GLU A 139 -11.46 6.65 31.02
N VAL A 140 -12.12 7.68 30.45
CA VAL A 140 -12.08 9.04 30.98
C VAL A 140 -12.59 9.15 32.42
N LEU A 141 -13.64 8.39 32.76
CA LEU A 141 -14.16 8.32 34.12
C LEU A 141 -13.21 7.60 35.09
N LEU A 142 -12.53 6.53 34.64
CA LEU A 142 -11.51 5.82 35.43
C LEU A 142 -10.25 6.67 35.65
N ASP A 143 -9.90 7.51 34.68
CA ASP A 143 -8.80 8.48 34.77
C ASP A 143 -9.09 9.66 35.71
N LYS A 144 -10.28 9.69 36.33
CA LYS A 144 -10.72 10.73 37.28
C LYS A 144 -10.69 12.16 36.71
N THR A 145 -10.78 12.29 35.39
CA THR A 145 -10.68 13.57 34.67
C THR A 145 -11.73 14.59 35.11
N PHE A 146 -12.91 14.13 35.55
CA PHE A 146 -14.04 14.97 35.99
C PHE A 146 -14.29 14.92 37.50
N GLY A 147 -13.28 14.51 38.29
CA GLY A 147 -13.34 14.43 39.75
C GLY A 147 -13.12 13.01 40.28
N ASP A 148 -13.00 12.91 41.60
CA ASP A 148 -12.79 11.62 42.26
C ASP A 148 -14.02 10.71 42.16
N ILE A 149 -13.78 9.45 41.75
CA ILE A 149 -14.77 8.38 41.78
C ILE A 149 -14.57 7.51 43.02
N ASN A 150 -15.67 7.03 43.61
CA ASN A 150 -15.59 6.09 44.72
C ASN A 150 -15.30 4.65 44.25
N GLU A 151 -14.87 3.76 45.17
CA GLU A 151 -14.50 2.38 44.85
C GLU A 151 -15.62 1.59 44.14
N LYS A 152 -16.89 1.83 44.49
CA LYS A 152 -18.02 1.16 43.83
C LYS A 152 -18.19 1.66 42.39
N GLN A 153 -18.08 2.95 42.16
CA GLN A 153 -18.12 3.55 40.81
C GLN A 153 -16.97 3.04 39.96
N GLN A 154 -15.75 3.01 40.50
CA GLN A 154 -14.57 2.48 39.80
C GLN A 154 -14.79 1.02 39.37
N ARG A 155 -15.33 0.18 40.25
CA ARG A 155 -15.66 -1.22 39.93
C ARG A 155 -16.71 -1.33 38.81
N HIS A 156 -17.77 -0.53 38.86
CA HIS A 156 -18.82 -0.56 37.84
C HIS A 156 -18.30 -0.05 36.48
N ILE A 157 -17.52 1.02 36.46
CA ILE A 157 -16.94 1.57 35.23
C ILE A 157 -15.93 0.57 34.63
N THR A 158 -15.12 -0.09 35.46
CA THR A 158 -14.21 -1.16 35.01
C THR A 158 -14.96 -2.32 34.37
N ASN A 159 -16.12 -2.70 34.91
CA ASN A 159 -16.97 -3.73 34.33
C ASN A 159 -17.57 -3.29 32.97
N ILE A 160 -18.03 -2.04 32.86
CA ILE A 160 -18.55 -1.47 31.61
C ILE A 160 -17.44 -1.45 30.55
N LEU A 161 -16.24 -1.00 30.91
CA LEU A 161 -15.07 -0.97 30.04
C LEU A 161 -14.70 -2.37 29.54
N THR A 162 -14.64 -3.35 30.44
CA THR A 162 -14.31 -4.74 30.10
C THR A 162 -15.36 -5.34 29.17
N SER A 163 -16.65 -5.10 29.45
CA SER A 163 -17.76 -5.55 28.61
C SER A 163 -17.74 -4.90 27.22
N GLY A 164 -17.43 -3.60 27.18
CA GLY A 164 -17.31 -2.84 25.94
C GLY A 164 -16.19 -3.38 25.04
N LYS A 165 -14.99 -3.59 25.62
CA LYS A 165 -13.85 -4.17 24.92
C LYS A 165 -14.16 -5.59 24.41
N HIS A 166 -14.87 -6.40 25.19
CA HIS A 166 -15.28 -7.74 24.78
C HIS A 166 -16.25 -7.71 23.58
N LEU A 167 -17.26 -6.83 23.61
CA LEU A 167 -18.20 -6.69 22.49
C LEU A 167 -17.50 -6.20 21.21
N LEU A 168 -16.46 -5.36 21.35
CA LEU A 168 -15.73 -4.84 20.20
C LEU A 168 -14.89 -5.95 19.54
N HIS A 169 -14.23 -6.76 20.38
CA HIS A 169 -13.52 -7.95 19.92
C HIS A 169 -14.47 -8.91 19.18
N LEU A 170 -15.69 -9.08 19.68
CA LEU A 170 -16.75 -9.87 19.05
C LEU A 170 -17.10 -9.39 17.64
N VAL A 171 -17.39 -8.09 17.50
CA VAL A 171 -17.71 -7.46 16.22
C VAL A 171 -16.55 -7.62 15.23
N ASN A 172 -15.31 -7.45 15.69
CA ASN A 172 -14.13 -7.64 14.85
C ASN A 172 -13.95 -9.08 14.36
N ASN A 173 -14.23 -10.09 15.20
CA ASN A 173 -14.17 -11.49 14.77
C ASN A 173 -15.22 -11.82 13.69
N ILE A 174 -16.43 -11.26 13.81
CA ILE A 174 -17.49 -11.44 12.80
C ILE A 174 -17.08 -10.79 11.48
N LEU A 175 -16.47 -9.60 11.53
CA LEU A 175 -15.94 -8.94 10.34
C LEU A 175 -14.81 -9.73 9.68
N ASP A 176 -13.85 -10.20 10.47
CA ASP A 176 -12.73 -11.00 9.96
C ASP A 176 -13.27 -12.24 9.25
N LEU A 177 -14.25 -12.93 9.84
CA LEU A 177 -14.90 -14.09 9.22
C LEU A 177 -15.58 -13.72 7.89
N ALA A 178 -16.35 -12.63 7.86
CA ALA A 178 -17.01 -12.17 6.64
C ALA A 178 -16.03 -11.75 5.53
N LYS A 179 -14.87 -11.17 5.88
CA LYS A 179 -13.80 -10.84 4.93
C LYS A 179 -13.14 -12.09 4.35
N ILE A 180 -12.95 -13.13 5.17
CA ILE A 180 -12.40 -14.42 4.72
C ILE A 180 -13.38 -15.12 3.78
N GLU A 181 -14.67 -15.20 4.12
CA GLU A 181 -15.71 -15.78 3.25
C GLU A 181 -15.81 -15.07 1.88
N ALA A 182 -15.58 -13.76 1.86
CA ALA A 182 -15.59 -12.96 0.64
C ALA A 182 -14.30 -13.07 -0.19
N GLY A 183 -13.29 -13.81 0.28
CA GLY A 183 -11.98 -13.94 -0.38
C GLY A 183 -11.19 -12.63 -0.45
N ARG A 184 -11.44 -11.69 0.47
CA ARG A 184 -10.84 -10.34 0.47
C ARG A 184 -9.65 -10.17 1.42
N ILE A 185 -9.17 -11.26 2.03
CA ILE A 185 -7.97 -11.22 2.87
C ILE A 185 -6.77 -11.67 2.05
N GLU A 186 -5.80 -10.77 1.90
CA GLU A 186 -4.46 -11.08 1.42
C GLU A 186 -3.55 -11.26 2.64
N LEU A 187 -2.74 -12.33 2.66
CA LEU A 187 -1.81 -12.60 3.75
C LEU A 187 -0.52 -11.79 3.58
N SER A 188 -0.10 -11.09 4.65
CA SER A 188 1.17 -10.36 4.67
C SER A 188 2.28 -11.27 5.19
N HIS A 189 2.95 -12.01 4.31
CA HIS A 189 4.03 -12.90 4.71
C HIS A 189 5.27 -12.12 5.16
N GLU A 190 5.69 -12.30 6.41
CA GLU A 190 6.95 -11.79 6.94
C GLU A 190 7.75 -12.91 7.62
N VAL A 191 9.07 -12.75 7.65
CA VAL A 191 9.98 -13.68 8.34
C VAL A 191 10.12 -13.20 9.78
N PHE A 192 9.77 -14.06 10.75
CA PHE A 192 9.88 -13.71 12.16
C PHE A 192 10.46 -14.85 13.00
N SER A 193 11.10 -14.48 14.12
CA SER A 193 11.50 -15.46 15.14
C SER A 193 10.28 -16.09 15.80
N LEU A 194 10.12 -17.40 15.65
CA LEU A 194 8.99 -18.14 16.19
C LEU A 194 8.94 -18.06 17.72
N LYS A 195 10.11 -18.19 18.36
CA LYS A 195 10.26 -18.06 19.82
C LYS A 195 9.81 -16.70 20.32
N ALA A 196 10.23 -15.62 19.66
CA ALA A 196 9.86 -14.26 20.03
C ALA A 196 8.33 -14.04 19.99
N VAL A 197 7.66 -14.57 18.97
CA VAL A 197 6.20 -14.44 18.84
C VAL A 197 5.46 -15.28 19.87
N ILE A 198 5.92 -16.50 20.15
CA ILE A 198 5.36 -17.35 21.21
C ILE A 198 5.51 -16.67 22.58
N ASP A 199 6.70 -16.14 22.89
CA ASP A 199 6.95 -15.42 24.14
C ASP A 199 6.04 -14.18 24.29
N GLU A 200 5.84 -13.42 23.21
CA GLU A 200 4.92 -12.26 23.20
C GLU A 200 3.48 -12.67 23.53
N VAL A 201 2.97 -13.77 22.96
CA VAL A 201 1.61 -14.26 23.27
C VAL A 201 1.53 -14.82 24.69
N LEU A 202 2.56 -15.55 25.13
CA LEU A 202 2.65 -16.08 26.49
C LEU A 202 2.62 -14.98 27.55
N MET A 203 3.30 -13.85 27.32
CA MET A 203 3.23 -12.70 28.22
C MET A 203 1.80 -12.19 28.42
N VAL A 204 1.00 -12.15 27.35
CA VAL A 204 -0.39 -11.70 27.41
C VAL A 204 -1.26 -12.70 28.17
N VAL A 205 -1.13 -14.00 27.88
CA VAL A 205 -1.96 -15.03 28.52
C VAL A 205 -1.49 -15.41 29.93
N LYS A 206 -0.27 -15.02 30.33
CA LYS A 206 0.29 -15.30 31.65
C LYS A 206 -0.60 -14.78 32.76
N HIS A 207 -1.15 -13.57 32.63
CA HIS A 207 -2.05 -13.02 33.64
C HIS A 207 -3.33 -13.89 33.82
N LEU A 208 -3.85 -14.46 32.72
CA LEU A 208 -5.02 -15.34 32.74
C LEU A 208 -4.67 -16.69 33.39
N ALA A 209 -3.48 -17.22 33.13
CA ALA A 209 -2.98 -18.44 33.72
C ALA A 209 -2.70 -18.28 35.22
N ASP A 210 -2.02 -17.20 35.62
CA ASP A 210 -1.69 -16.87 37.01
C ASP A 210 -2.95 -16.73 37.87
N LYS A 211 -4.02 -16.12 37.32
CA LYS A 211 -5.32 -16.00 38.00
C LYS A 211 -5.94 -17.36 38.36
N LYS A 212 -5.67 -18.40 37.57
CA LYS A 212 -6.11 -19.78 37.80
C LYS A 212 -5.00 -20.70 38.34
N LEU A 213 -3.82 -20.16 38.65
CA LEU A 213 -2.64 -20.92 39.06
C LEU A 213 -2.25 -22.03 38.05
N ILE A 214 -2.46 -21.81 36.75
CA ILE A 214 -2.14 -22.78 35.69
C ILE A 214 -0.64 -22.73 35.36
N GLU A 215 0.01 -23.88 35.30
CA GLU A 215 1.41 -24.00 34.88
C GLU A 215 1.53 -23.94 33.35
N LEU A 216 2.28 -22.96 32.84
CA LEU A 216 2.58 -22.81 31.41
C LEU A 216 3.94 -23.43 31.08
N SER A 217 3.98 -24.27 30.03
CA SER A 217 5.21 -24.91 29.55
C SER A 217 5.42 -24.71 28.05
N THR A 218 6.68 -24.64 27.64
CA THR A 218 7.08 -24.46 26.23
C THR A 218 8.16 -25.44 25.84
N ASP A 219 7.96 -26.10 24.70
CA ASP A 219 8.90 -27.02 24.08
C ASP A 219 9.02 -26.67 22.58
N ILE A 220 10.15 -26.08 22.18
CA ILE A 220 10.38 -25.64 20.80
C ILE A 220 11.59 -26.38 20.25
N SER A 221 11.40 -27.15 19.18
CA SER A 221 12.50 -27.85 18.51
C SER A 221 13.57 -26.86 18.01
N PRO A 222 14.87 -27.12 18.24
CA PRO A 222 15.97 -26.25 17.79
C PRO A 222 16.04 -26.05 16.27
N GLU A 223 15.40 -26.94 15.50
CA GLU A 223 15.41 -26.93 14.03
C GLU A 223 14.49 -25.85 13.42
N VAL A 224 13.70 -25.15 14.23
CA VAL A 224 12.80 -24.07 13.80
C VAL A 224 13.13 -22.77 14.53
N SER A 225 13.98 -21.93 13.93
CA SER A 225 14.34 -20.62 14.47
C SER A 225 13.46 -19.50 13.89
N ASN A 226 13.30 -19.48 12.56
CA ASN A 226 12.54 -18.47 11.82
C ASN A 226 11.40 -19.13 11.04
N PHE A 227 10.26 -18.46 10.96
CA PHE A 227 9.10 -18.91 10.21
C PHE A 227 8.55 -17.78 9.33
N THR A 228 8.05 -18.12 8.14
CA THR A 228 7.51 -17.16 7.17
C THR A 228 5.99 -17.31 7.11
N ALA A 229 5.26 -16.34 7.66
CA ALA A 229 3.81 -16.31 7.67
C ALA A 229 3.30 -14.89 7.95
N ASP A 230 1.99 -14.68 7.94
CA ASP A 230 1.42 -13.45 8.50
C ASP A 230 1.52 -13.50 10.03
N LYS A 231 2.44 -12.72 10.59
CA LYS A 231 2.72 -12.72 12.04
C LYS A 231 1.51 -12.31 12.87
N VAL A 232 0.69 -11.38 12.37
CA VAL A 232 -0.49 -10.89 13.10
C VAL A 232 -1.54 -11.98 13.17
N LYS A 233 -1.80 -12.65 12.04
CA LYS A 233 -2.74 -13.79 11.99
C LYS A 233 -2.21 -15.02 12.72
N PHE A 234 -0.90 -15.27 12.67
CA PHE A 234 -0.24 -16.32 13.46
C PHE A 234 -0.41 -16.09 14.97
N LYS A 235 -0.19 -14.85 15.45
CA LYS A 235 -0.45 -14.48 16.85
C LYS A 235 -1.91 -14.71 17.24
N GLN A 236 -2.84 -14.36 16.34
CA GLN A 236 -4.28 -14.56 16.55
C GLN A 236 -4.64 -16.05 16.71
N ILE A 237 -4.11 -16.92 15.86
CA ILE A 237 -4.24 -18.38 15.97
C ILE A 237 -3.74 -18.86 17.34
N LEU A 238 -2.50 -18.48 17.71
CA LEU A 238 -1.88 -18.93 18.94
C LEU A 238 -2.61 -18.43 20.20
N TYR A 239 -3.01 -17.15 20.21
CA TYR A 239 -3.77 -16.55 21.30
C TYR A 239 -5.13 -17.24 21.48
N ASN A 240 -5.85 -17.52 20.39
CA ASN A 240 -7.15 -18.18 20.44
C ASN A 240 -7.03 -19.60 21.02
N LEU A 241 -6.02 -20.37 20.62
CA LEU A 241 -5.79 -21.71 21.15
C LEU A 241 -5.38 -21.69 22.63
N LEU A 242 -4.44 -20.83 23.02
CA LEU A 242 -3.96 -20.73 24.41
C LEU A 242 -5.01 -20.18 25.37
N SER A 243 -5.75 -19.14 24.97
CA SER A 243 -6.80 -18.58 25.80
C SER A 243 -7.94 -19.60 26.03
N ASN A 244 -8.28 -20.40 25.00
CA ASN A 244 -9.21 -21.52 25.16
C ASN A 244 -8.66 -22.60 26.10
N ALA A 245 -7.40 -23.02 25.92
CA ALA A 245 -6.75 -23.99 26.79
C ALA A 245 -6.79 -23.56 28.27
N ILE A 246 -6.41 -22.30 28.57
CA ILE A 246 -6.45 -21.73 29.93
C ILE A 246 -7.90 -21.60 30.44
N LYS A 247 -8.84 -21.22 29.57
CA LYS A 247 -10.25 -21.07 29.93
C LYS A 247 -10.88 -22.40 30.35
N PHE A 248 -10.61 -23.49 29.63
CA PHE A 248 -11.21 -24.80 29.87
C PHE A 248 -10.39 -25.72 30.79
N THR A 249 -9.19 -25.29 31.18
CA THR A 249 -8.41 -25.94 32.23
C THR A 249 -8.87 -25.50 33.63
N PRO A 250 -9.11 -26.45 34.57
CA PRO A 250 -9.36 -26.16 35.98
C PRO A 250 -8.18 -25.42 36.65
N GLU A 251 -8.43 -24.88 37.85
CA GLU A 251 -7.35 -24.28 38.65
C GLU A 251 -6.24 -25.29 38.95
N SER A 252 -4.98 -24.84 38.97
CA SER A 252 -3.79 -25.69 39.15
C SER A 252 -3.53 -26.74 38.05
N GLY A 253 -4.18 -26.63 36.90
CA GLY A 253 -3.89 -27.47 35.73
C GLY A 253 -2.64 -27.05 34.97
N LYS A 254 -2.37 -27.74 33.85
CA LYS A 254 -1.21 -27.46 32.99
C LYS A 254 -1.64 -27.18 31.55
N VAL A 255 -0.97 -26.22 30.93
CA VAL A 255 -1.13 -25.88 29.51
C VAL A 255 0.26 -25.74 28.90
N GLY A 256 0.43 -26.21 27.67
CA GLY A 256 1.73 -26.10 27.02
C GLY A 256 1.68 -25.98 25.52
N ILE A 257 2.82 -25.57 24.97
CA ILE A 257 3.04 -25.41 23.54
C ILE A 257 4.19 -26.32 23.15
N LYS A 258 4.00 -27.11 22.09
CA LYS A 258 5.05 -27.89 21.46
C LYS A 258 5.17 -27.50 20.00
N VAL A 259 6.39 -27.24 19.52
CA VAL A 259 6.63 -26.92 18.11
C VAL A 259 7.68 -27.82 17.48
N GLU A 260 7.32 -28.46 16.37
CA GLU A 260 8.15 -29.44 15.66
C GLU A 260 8.18 -29.15 14.15
N LYS A 261 9.31 -29.45 13.51
CA LYS A 261 9.45 -29.43 12.05
C LYS A 261 9.14 -30.82 11.51
N LEU A 262 8.29 -30.90 10.49
CA LEU A 262 7.95 -32.15 9.82
C LEU A 262 8.33 -32.09 8.34
N ILE A 263 8.88 -33.18 7.82
CA ILE A 263 9.23 -33.36 6.42
C ILE A 263 8.51 -34.62 5.94
N GLY A 264 7.58 -34.50 4.99
CA GLY A 264 7.00 -35.71 4.41
C GLY A 264 5.59 -35.59 3.85
N ARG A 265 5.21 -36.63 3.11
CA ARG A 265 3.99 -36.76 2.31
C ARG A 265 2.80 -37.33 3.10
N ASP A 266 3.01 -37.76 4.35
CA ASP A 266 2.09 -38.64 5.07
C ASP A 266 0.97 -37.91 5.85
N LEU A 267 1.03 -36.57 5.95
CA LEU A 267 0.06 -35.77 6.72
C LEU A 267 -0.92 -34.96 5.86
N VAL A 268 -0.58 -34.67 4.61
CA VAL A 268 -1.38 -33.81 3.72
C VAL A 268 -1.42 -34.43 2.31
N PRO A 269 -2.57 -34.98 1.84
CA PRO A 269 -2.65 -35.74 0.59
C PRO A 269 -2.22 -34.98 -0.67
N TRP A 270 -2.25 -33.64 -0.62
CA TRP A 270 -1.91 -32.75 -1.73
C TRP A 270 -0.51 -32.09 -1.59
N ALA A 271 0.25 -32.39 -0.54
CA ALA A 271 1.57 -31.80 -0.33
C ALA A 271 2.60 -32.30 -1.35
N ILE A 272 3.48 -31.38 -1.78
CA ILE A 272 4.57 -31.69 -2.70
C ILE A 272 5.61 -32.55 -1.95
N LYS A 273 6.14 -33.57 -2.63
CA LYS A 273 7.15 -34.47 -2.04
C LYS A 273 8.38 -33.66 -1.63
N GLY A 274 8.69 -33.61 -0.33
CA GLY A 274 9.80 -32.83 0.23
C GLY A 274 9.43 -31.45 0.79
N GLN A 275 8.14 -31.10 0.83
CA GLN A 275 7.67 -29.87 1.48
C GLN A 275 7.80 -29.97 3.00
N GLU A 276 8.33 -28.92 3.62
CA GLU A 276 8.49 -28.81 5.07
C GLU A 276 7.24 -28.16 5.69
N PHE A 277 6.81 -28.68 6.84
CA PHE A 277 5.68 -28.18 7.60
C PHE A 277 6.11 -27.85 9.04
N LEU A 278 5.54 -26.79 9.58
CA LEU A 278 5.55 -26.46 10.99
C LEU A 278 4.36 -27.15 11.66
N LYS A 279 4.61 -28.01 12.65
CA LYS A 279 3.59 -28.55 13.55
C LYS A 279 3.61 -27.76 14.86
N LEU A 280 2.56 -26.99 15.11
CA LEU A 280 2.29 -26.29 16.36
C LEU A 280 1.20 -27.04 17.14
N SER A 281 1.56 -27.58 18.30
CA SER A 281 0.63 -28.29 19.19
C SER A 281 0.39 -27.48 20.46
N VAL A 282 -0.86 -27.11 20.73
CA VAL A 282 -1.28 -26.50 22.00
C VAL A 282 -2.07 -27.54 22.79
N TRP A 283 -1.57 -27.90 23.98
CA TRP A 283 -2.16 -28.93 24.82
C TRP A 283 -2.61 -28.39 26.18
N ASP A 284 -3.63 -29.01 26.73
CA ASP A 284 -4.22 -28.67 28.03
C ASP A 284 -4.59 -29.91 28.83
N THR A 285 -4.60 -29.81 30.17
CA THR A 285 -5.12 -30.85 31.08
C THR A 285 -6.54 -30.54 31.54
N GLY A 286 -7.34 -29.94 30.65
CA GLY A 286 -8.68 -29.47 30.95
C GLY A 286 -9.74 -30.56 30.84
N ILE A 287 -10.99 -30.13 30.69
CA ILE A 287 -12.16 -31.03 30.67
C ILE A 287 -12.20 -31.95 29.43
N GLY A 288 -11.40 -31.69 28.40
CA GLY A 288 -11.44 -32.42 27.14
C GLY A 288 -12.75 -32.26 26.36
N ILE A 289 -12.78 -32.81 25.15
CA ILE A 289 -13.88 -32.73 24.18
C ILE A 289 -14.40 -34.14 23.93
N ARG A 290 -15.73 -34.30 23.89
CA ARG A 290 -16.37 -35.59 23.60
C ARG A 290 -16.16 -35.97 22.12
N PRO A 291 -16.04 -37.26 21.79
CA PRO A 291 -15.85 -37.70 20.40
C PRO A 291 -16.91 -37.15 19.44
N GLU A 292 -18.18 -37.08 19.85
CA GLU A 292 -19.28 -36.53 19.03
C GLU A 292 -19.17 -35.03 18.75
N ASP A 293 -18.42 -34.28 19.55
CA ASP A 293 -18.32 -32.82 19.45
C ASP A 293 -17.06 -32.34 18.73
N LYS A 294 -16.12 -33.25 18.40
CA LYS A 294 -14.80 -32.90 17.82
C LYS A 294 -14.88 -32.13 16.51
N GLU A 295 -15.85 -32.44 15.65
CA GLU A 295 -16.05 -31.69 14.39
C GLU A 295 -16.83 -30.39 14.64
N ARG A 296 -17.80 -30.44 15.56
CA ARG A 296 -18.71 -29.32 15.90
C ARG A 296 -17.98 -28.15 16.55
N VAL A 297 -16.85 -28.38 17.23
CA VAL A 297 -16.07 -27.29 17.87
C VAL A 297 -15.53 -26.26 16.87
N PHE A 298 -15.45 -26.62 15.58
CA PHE A 298 -14.99 -25.74 14.51
C PHE A 298 -16.14 -25.08 13.72
N GLU A 299 -17.40 -25.39 14.05
CA GLU A 299 -18.58 -24.76 13.45
C GLU A 299 -18.86 -23.39 14.07
N GLU A 300 -19.43 -22.49 13.27
CA GLU A 300 -19.70 -21.11 13.69
C GLU A 300 -20.85 -21.06 14.69
N PHE A 301 -20.68 -20.27 15.77
CA PHE A 301 -21.69 -20.02 16.81
C PHE A 301 -22.06 -21.24 17.66
N GLU A 302 -21.40 -22.38 17.51
CA GLU A 302 -21.62 -23.58 18.33
C GLU A 302 -20.89 -23.49 19.68
N GLN A 303 -21.59 -23.86 20.76
CA GLN A 303 -21.04 -23.97 22.11
C GLN A 303 -21.48 -25.30 22.73
N ILE A 304 -20.51 -26.11 23.13
CA ILE A 304 -20.72 -27.50 23.58
C ILE A 304 -21.37 -27.57 24.97
N ASP A 305 -21.27 -26.50 25.79
CA ASP A 305 -21.78 -26.49 27.17
C ASP A 305 -22.50 -25.17 27.51
N GLN A 306 -23.84 -25.17 27.44
CA GLN A 306 -24.68 -24.03 27.83
C GLN A 306 -24.89 -23.92 29.35
N SER A 307 -24.48 -24.94 30.11
CA SER A 307 -24.84 -25.13 31.52
C SER A 307 -23.95 -24.37 32.52
N ARG A 308 -22.78 -23.90 32.06
CA ARG A 308 -21.90 -23.00 32.80
C ARG A 308 -21.85 -21.68 32.04
N SER A 309 -21.98 -20.56 32.75
CA SER A 309 -21.80 -19.20 32.25
C SER A 309 -20.33 -18.93 31.88
N THR A 310 -19.79 -19.72 30.95
CA THR A 310 -18.44 -19.59 30.42
C THR A 310 -18.46 -18.71 29.19
N GLU A 311 -18.14 -17.42 29.36
CA GLU A 311 -18.03 -16.39 28.32
C GLU A 311 -17.27 -16.89 27.09
N GLY A 312 -17.94 -17.02 25.95
CA GLY A 312 -17.36 -17.39 24.66
C GLY A 312 -18.40 -17.17 23.58
N THR A 313 -17.97 -17.09 22.33
CA THR A 313 -18.80 -16.59 21.22
C THR A 313 -19.03 -17.65 20.16
N GLY A 314 -18.38 -18.81 20.28
CA GLY A 314 -18.38 -19.88 19.28
C GLY A 314 -17.62 -19.53 17.99
N LEU A 315 -16.95 -18.37 17.93
CA LEU A 315 -16.28 -17.90 16.71
C LEU A 315 -14.76 -18.09 16.71
N GLY A 316 -14.15 -18.32 17.88
CA GLY A 316 -12.69 -18.36 18.00
C GLY A 316 -12.05 -19.52 17.24
N LEU A 317 -12.59 -20.73 17.36
CA LEU A 317 -12.05 -21.93 16.70
C LEU A 317 -12.39 -21.98 15.21
N SER A 318 -13.58 -21.53 14.80
CA SER A 318 -13.96 -21.42 13.39
C SER A 318 -13.08 -20.40 12.64
N LEU A 319 -12.82 -19.23 13.25
CA LEU A 319 -11.88 -18.25 12.71
C LEU A 319 -10.45 -18.80 12.66
N THR A 320 -10.02 -19.51 13.71
CA THR A 320 -8.69 -20.14 13.74
C THR A 320 -8.52 -21.13 12.60
N LYS A 321 -9.51 -21.99 12.34
CA LYS A 321 -9.52 -22.91 11.21
C LYS A 321 -9.40 -22.19 9.87
N ARG A 322 -10.19 -21.13 9.66
CA ARG A 322 -10.14 -20.32 8.43
C ARG A 322 -8.79 -19.62 8.22
N LEU A 323 -8.18 -19.09 9.28
CA LEU A 323 -6.85 -18.48 9.19
C LEU A 323 -5.79 -19.52 8.84
N VAL A 324 -5.88 -20.73 9.40
CA VAL A 324 -4.98 -21.85 9.07
C VAL A 324 -5.17 -22.29 7.61
N ASP A 325 -6.42 -22.43 7.15
CA ASP A 325 -6.74 -22.76 5.74
C ASP A 325 -6.16 -21.72 4.77
N LEU A 326 -6.26 -20.42 5.10
CA LEU A 326 -5.69 -19.33 4.29
C LEU A 326 -4.16 -19.42 4.17
N HIS A 327 -3.48 -19.89 5.22
CA HIS A 327 -2.03 -20.13 5.20
C HIS A 327 -1.64 -21.41 4.44
N GLY A 328 -2.61 -22.11 3.84
CA GLY A 328 -2.39 -23.42 3.22
C GLY A 328 -2.10 -24.51 4.25
N GLY A 329 -2.55 -24.33 5.49
CA GLY A 329 -2.36 -25.25 6.59
C GLY A 329 -3.59 -26.13 6.88
N ILE A 330 -3.49 -26.96 7.91
CA ILE A 330 -4.60 -27.77 8.45
C ILE A 330 -4.59 -27.71 9.98
N ILE A 331 -5.76 -27.70 10.61
CA ILE A 331 -5.92 -27.84 12.06
C ILE A 331 -6.68 -29.13 12.40
N ASP A 332 -6.22 -29.84 13.43
CA ASP A 332 -6.84 -31.05 13.97
C ASP A 332 -6.84 -31.04 15.51
N VAL A 333 -7.67 -31.88 16.13
CA VAL A 333 -7.80 -31.97 17.60
C VAL A 333 -7.80 -33.40 18.11
N GLU A 334 -6.84 -33.71 18.97
CA GLU A 334 -6.78 -34.95 19.75
C GLU A 334 -7.28 -34.65 21.16
N SER A 335 -8.41 -35.22 21.56
CA SER A 335 -9.01 -34.93 22.87
C SER A 335 -9.78 -36.12 23.42
N ALA A 336 -9.80 -36.23 24.75
CA ALA A 336 -10.58 -37.19 25.51
C ALA A 336 -11.24 -36.51 26.72
N TYR A 337 -12.54 -36.74 26.90
CA TYR A 337 -13.31 -36.12 27.98
C TYR A 337 -12.76 -36.51 29.36
N GLY A 338 -12.46 -35.51 30.18
CA GLY A 338 -11.87 -35.62 31.52
C GLY A 338 -10.34 -35.72 31.55
N VAL A 339 -9.66 -35.74 30.40
CA VAL A 339 -8.19 -35.87 30.31
C VAL A 339 -7.53 -34.59 29.82
N GLY A 340 -8.13 -33.92 28.82
CA GLY A 340 -7.59 -32.72 28.20
C GLY A 340 -7.67 -32.76 26.67
N SER A 341 -7.14 -31.74 26.01
CA SER A 341 -7.12 -31.63 24.55
C SER A 341 -5.74 -31.24 24.03
N VAL A 342 -5.46 -31.60 22.79
CA VAL A 342 -4.28 -31.20 22.01
C VAL A 342 -4.75 -30.73 20.65
N PHE A 343 -4.61 -29.44 20.38
CA PHE A 343 -4.87 -28.85 19.07
C PHE A 343 -3.59 -28.83 18.26
N ASN A 344 -3.59 -29.48 17.10
CA ASN A 344 -2.46 -29.60 16.19
C ASN A 344 -2.70 -28.70 14.95
N VAL A 345 -1.83 -27.71 14.75
CA VAL A 345 -1.83 -26.84 13.56
C VAL A 345 -0.62 -27.17 12.70
N TYR A 346 -0.87 -27.46 11.43
CA TYR A 346 0.15 -27.75 10.42
C TYR A 346 0.20 -26.59 9.43
N MET A 347 1.35 -25.92 9.28
CA MET A 347 1.51 -24.83 8.31
C MET A 347 2.73 -25.06 7.39
N PRO A 348 2.62 -24.80 6.08
CA PRO A 348 3.73 -24.99 5.16
C PRO A 348 4.85 -23.96 5.43
N VAL A 349 6.09 -24.41 5.44
CA VAL A 349 7.26 -23.51 5.51
C VAL A 349 7.53 -22.97 4.11
N VAL A 350 7.27 -21.68 3.90
CA VAL A 350 7.62 -20.98 2.66
C VAL A 350 9.03 -20.40 2.82
N ALA A 351 9.91 -20.66 1.83
CA ALA A 351 11.29 -20.19 1.88
C ALA A 351 11.32 -18.64 1.99
N PRO A 352 12.13 -18.08 2.90
CA PRO A 352 12.13 -16.65 3.19
C PRO A 352 12.80 -15.83 2.08
N GLU A 353 12.14 -14.77 1.61
CA GLU A 353 12.86 -13.54 1.22
C GLU A 353 13.13 -12.75 2.51
N ILE A 354 14.41 -12.54 2.81
CA ILE A 354 14.87 -11.99 4.09
C ILE A 354 14.74 -10.46 4.05
N VAL A 355 13.96 -9.90 4.97
CA VAL A 355 14.07 -8.48 5.40
C VAL A 355 14.15 -8.47 6.92
N GLY A 356 15.20 -7.83 7.45
CA GLY A 356 15.69 -7.97 8.82
C GLY A 356 14.89 -7.23 9.90
N GLU A 357 15.00 -7.78 11.12
CA GLU A 357 14.42 -7.28 12.38
C GLU A 357 15.26 -6.16 13.03
N GLU A 358 14.62 -5.30 13.85
CA GLU A 358 15.12 -4.90 15.18
C GLU A 358 13.98 -4.38 16.10
N LYS A 359 14.16 -4.57 17.42
CA LYS A 359 13.16 -4.58 18.53
C LYS A 359 13.25 -3.33 19.47
N PRO A 360 12.35 -3.16 20.48
CA PRO A 360 11.87 -1.88 21.02
C PRO A 360 12.59 -1.38 22.29
N VAL A 361 12.32 -0.14 22.69
CA VAL A 361 12.68 0.43 24.01
C VAL A 361 11.54 1.32 24.54
N ILE A 362 11.12 1.09 25.79
CA ILE A 362 10.22 1.95 26.60
C ILE A 362 11.10 2.72 27.60
N PRO A 363 10.76 3.99 27.91
CA PRO A 363 10.75 4.40 29.32
C PRO A 363 9.55 5.26 29.75
N GLU A 364 9.06 5.01 30.97
CA GLU A 364 8.16 5.86 31.77
C GLU A 364 8.91 7.10 32.31
N VAL A 365 8.31 8.30 32.22
CA VAL A 365 8.37 9.40 33.22
C VAL A 365 7.12 10.30 33.09
N VAL A 366 6.45 10.59 34.21
CA VAL A 366 5.49 11.70 34.49
C VAL A 366 6.16 12.52 35.62
N PRO A 367 6.10 13.88 35.79
CA PRO A 367 5.00 14.87 35.59
C PRO A 367 5.48 16.22 34.94
N GLU A 368 4.72 17.29 34.68
CA GLU A 368 3.99 18.22 35.58
C GLU A 368 3.11 19.21 34.75
N PHE A 369 1.92 19.57 35.25
CA PHE A 369 0.89 20.33 34.51
C PHE A 369 1.01 21.85 34.63
N SER A 370 0.81 22.54 33.50
CA SER A 370 0.38 23.95 33.40
C SER A 370 -0.67 24.05 32.31
N TRP A 371 -1.85 24.61 32.62
CA TRP A 371 -2.95 24.80 31.67
C TRP A 371 -2.44 25.61 30.47
N ALA A 372 -2.76 25.15 29.26
CA ALA A 372 -2.15 25.60 28.01
C ALA A 372 -2.12 27.14 27.90
N ALA A 373 -0.92 27.68 27.72
CA ALA A 373 -0.71 29.10 27.46
C ALA A 373 -1.49 29.53 26.20
N GLU A 374 -1.84 30.82 26.09
CA GLU A 374 -2.51 31.37 24.90
C GLU A 374 -1.75 31.06 23.59
N ASP A 375 -0.45 30.77 23.68
CA ASP A 375 0.47 30.48 22.58
C ASP A 375 0.53 28.98 22.18
N ALA A 376 -0.27 28.11 22.80
CA ALA A 376 -0.24 26.68 22.54
C ALA A 376 -0.70 26.32 21.09
N PRO A 377 -0.11 25.29 20.45
CA PRO A 377 -0.43 24.96 19.07
C PRO A 377 -1.91 24.54 18.92
N LEU A 378 -2.59 25.10 17.92
CA LEU A 378 -4.00 24.86 17.66
C LEU A 378 -4.21 23.64 16.76
N ILE A 379 -4.97 22.65 17.20
CA ILE A 379 -5.41 21.51 16.39
C ILE A 379 -6.87 21.73 16.01
N LEU A 380 -7.19 21.58 14.72
CA LEU A 380 -8.57 21.56 14.25
C LEU A 380 -9.05 20.10 14.17
N VAL A 381 -10.05 19.77 15.00
CA VAL A 381 -10.69 18.45 15.02
C VAL A 381 -11.91 18.47 14.12
N VAL A 382 -11.87 17.68 13.05
CA VAL A 382 -12.96 17.54 12.08
C VAL A 382 -13.61 16.16 12.25
N GLU A 383 -14.74 16.14 12.94
CA GLU A 383 -15.44 14.93 13.39
C GLU A 383 -16.92 15.24 13.60
N ASP A 384 -17.82 14.49 12.97
CA ASP A 384 -19.28 14.67 13.11
C ASP A 384 -19.86 13.89 14.31
N ASP A 385 -19.20 12.81 14.75
CA ASP A 385 -19.55 12.09 15.98
C ASP A 385 -19.11 12.89 17.21
N LEU A 386 -20.08 13.60 17.83
CA LEU A 386 -19.85 14.44 19.00
C LEU A 386 -19.09 13.72 20.15
N PRO A 387 -19.44 12.47 20.53
CA PRO A 387 -18.66 11.73 21.53
C PRO A 387 -17.18 11.53 21.17
N THR A 388 -16.88 11.17 19.92
CA THR A 388 -15.49 10.99 19.46
C THR A 388 -14.74 12.33 19.42
N SER A 389 -15.43 13.40 18.99
CA SER A 389 -14.90 14.77 18.97
C SER A 389 -14.55 15.25 20.39
N GLU A 390 -15.45 15.03 21.36
CA GLU A 390 -15.22 15.34 22.79
C GLU A 390 -14.05 14.56 23.38
N LEU A 391 -13.95 13.26 23.10
CA LEU A 391 -12.86 12.41 23.58
C LEU A 391 -11.50 12.86 23.04
N LEU A 392 -11.43 13.16 21.74
CA LEU A 392 -10.23 13.74 21.11
C LEU A 392 -9.85 15.07 21.76
N THR A 393 -10.80 15.96 21.99
CA THR A 393 -10.54 17.24 22.64
C THR A 393 -9.96 17.06 24.03
N ILE A 394 -10.48 16.13 24.83
CA ILE A 394 -9.93 15.82 26.16
C ILE A 394 -8.48 15.35 26.03
N HIS A 395 -8.17 14.43 25.10
CA HIS A 395 -6.82 13.92 24.91
C HIS A 395 -5.82 15.00 24.47
N LEU A 396 -6.22 15.85 23.51
CA LEU A 396 -5.35 16.89 22.95
C LEU A 396 -5.12 18.03 23.93
N THR A 397 -6.16 18.46 24.65
CA THR A 397 -6.04 19.50 25.68
C THR A 397 -5.19 19.04 26.86
N GLN A 398 -5.30 17.77 27.28
CA GLN A 398 -4.41 17.17 28.28
C GLN A 398 -2.95 17.12 27.84
N ALA A 399 -2.69 17.07 26.54
CA ALA A 399 -1.34 17.11 25.96
C ALA A 399 -0.82 18.52 25.67
N GLY A 400 -1.56 19.56 26.08
CA GLY A 400 -1.12 20.96 25.97
C GLY A 400 -1.44 21.63 24.63
N TYR A 401 -2.30 21.04 23.80
CA TYR A 401 -2.79 21.66 22.56
C TYR A 401 -4.06 22.47 22.79
N ARG A 402 -4.24 23.54 22.00
CA ARG A 402 -5.54 24.20 21.84
C ARG A 402 -6.35 23.44 20.81
N VAL A 403 -7.66 23.37 20.96
CA VAL A 403 -8.53 22.64 20.03
C VAL A 403 -9.61 23.56 19.48
N ALA A 404 -9.79 23.53 18.15
CA ALA A 404 -10.96 24.06 17.45
C ALA A 404 -11.72 22.90 16.80
N HIS A 405 -13.00 23.09 16.54
CA HIS A 405 -13.86 22.04 15.99
C HIS A 405 -14.42 22.41 14.62
N ALA A 406 -14.68 21.37 13.82
CA ALA A 406 -15.58 21.42 12.68
C ALA A 406 -16.38 20.11 12.63
N TYR A 407 -17.69 20.19 12.45
CA TYR A 407 -18.57 19.02 12.47
C TYR A 407 -19.04 18.60 11.08
N ASP A 408 -18.66 19.35 10.05
CA ASP A 408 -18.91 19.03 8.66
C ASP A 408 -17.77 19.50 7.74
N GLY A 409 -17.75 18.98 6.52
CA GLY A 409 -16.64 19.24 5.60
C GLY A 409 -16.59 20.65 5.02
N ILE A 410 -17.65 21.46 5.11
CA ILE A 410 -17.62 22.87 4.69
C ILE A 410 -16.99 23.71 5.78
N GLU A 411 -17.47 23.53 7.02
CA GLU A 411 -16.92 24.17 8.22
C GLU A 411 -15.43 23.86 8.38
N ALA A 412 -15.01 22.63 8.07
CA ALA A 412 -13.61 22.22 8.11
C ALA A 412 -12.70 23.08 7.22
N ILE A 413 -13.15 23.41 6.00
CA ILE A 413 -12.36 24.17 5.03
C ILE A 413 -12.32 25.66 5.42
N GLU A 414 -13.45 26.21 5.88
CA GLU A 414 -13.56 27.58 6.34
C GLU A 414 -12.67 27.81 7.58
N ASN A 415 -12.84 26.97 8.61
CA ASN A 415 -12.09 27.06 9.86
C ASN A 415 -10.60 26.82 9.65
N ALA A 416 -10.20 25.89 8.77
CA ALA A 416 -8.78 25.71 8.44
C ALA A 416 -8.18 26.96 7.77
N GLY A 417 -8.96 27.63 6.89
CA GLY A 417 -8.56 28.84 6.22
C GLY A 417 -8.38 30.03 7.16
N GLU A 418 -9.31 30.22 8.11
CA GLU A 418 -9.32 31.34 9.04
C GLU A 418 -8.37 31.14 10.23
N LEU A 419 -8.39 29.96 10.85
CA LEU A 419 -7.68 29.69 12.10
C LEU A 419 -6.23 29.29 11.91
N GLN A 420 -5.85 28.86 10.70
CA GLN A 420 -4.50 28.39 10.35
C GLN A 420 -3.91 27.43 11.43
N PRO A 421 -4.60 26.31 11.72
CA PRO A 421 -4.19 25.39 12.78
C PRO A 421 -2.81 24.77 12.50
N PHE A 422 -2.13 24.39 13.58
CA PHE A 422 -0.90 23.60 13.56
C PHE A 422 -1.09 22.25 12.87
N ALA A 423 -2.22 21.58 13.09
CA ALA A 423 -2.59 20.32 12.44
C ALA A 423 -4.10 20.15 12.37
N ILE A 424 -4.57 19.31 11.46
CA ILE A 424 -5.98 18.94 11.30
C ILE A 424 -6.11 17.43 11.53
N THR A 425 -7.00 17.00 12.42
CA THR A 425 -7.45 15.60 12.47
C THR A 425 -8.77 15.50 11.69
N LEU A 426 -8.83 14.62 10.69
CA LEU A 426 -9.92 14.58 9.72
C LEU A 426 -10.57 13.20 9.67
N ASP A 427 -11.86 13.08 10.02
CA ASP A 427 -12.64 11.91 9.61
C ASP A 427 -12.97 12.00 8.11
N ILE A 428 -13.03 10.84 7.48
CA ILE A 428 -13.48 10.67 6.11
C ILE A 428 -15.02 10.74 6.03
N MET A 429 -15.71 10.15 6.99
CA MET A 429 -17.17 10.06 6.96
C MET A 429 -17.81 11.35 7.50
N LEU A 430 -17.87 12.41 6.68
CA LEU A 430 -18.41 13.71 7.10
C LEU A 430 -19.72 14.08 6.35
N PRO A 431 -20.64 14.79 7.00
CA PRO A 431 -21.81 15.37 6.34
C PRO A 431 -21.42 16.56 5.45
N LYS A 432 -22.30 16.88 4.49
CA LYS A 432 -22.20 17.94 3.46
C LYS A 432 -21.07 17.76 2.44
N LYS A 433 -19.86 17.38 2.87
CA LYS A 433 -18.69 17.18 2.02
C LYS A 433 -17.83 16.06 2.59
N ASP A 434 -17.57 15.06 1.77
CA ASP A 434 -16.80 13.85 2.13
C ASP A 434 -15.37 14.23 2.54
N GLY A 435 -14.81 13.60 3.56
CA GLY A 435 -13.48 13.94 4.09
C GLY A 435 -12.36 13.73 3.07
N TRP A 436 -12.54 12.90 2.05
CA TRP A 436 -11.64 12.85 0.89
C TRP A 436 -11.65 14.17 0.08
N GLU A 437 -12.84 14.71 -0.17
CA GLU A 437 -13.03 15.97 -0.88
C GLU A 437 -12.56 17.16 -0.04
N VAL A 438 -12.73 17.09 1.28
CA VAL A 438 -12.18 18.05 2.25
C VAL A 438 -10.66 18.05 2.19
N LEU A 439 -10.02 16.87 2.32
CA LEU A 439 -8.57 16.72 2.23
C LEU A 439 -8.03 17.29 0.91
N GLN A 440 -8.66 16.93 -0.21
CA GLN A 440 -8.28 17.47 -1.51
C GLN A 440 -8.39 18.99 -1.55
N SER A 441 -9.49 19.55 -1.05
CA SER A 441 -9.73 21.00 -1.04
C SER A 441 -8.67 21.73 -0.19
N LEU A 442 -8.38 21.22 1.00
CA LEU A 442 -7.34 21.72 1.89
C LEU A 442 -5.96 21.68 1.19
N LYS A 443 -5.66 20.60 0.47
CA LYS A 443 -4.36 20.42 -0.21
C LYS A 443 -4.22 21.24 -1.50
N THR A 444 -5.33 21.64 -2.12
CA THR A 444 -5.31 22.51 -3.31
C THR A 444 -5.28 24.01 -2.97
N ASP A 445 -5.89 24.45 -1.87
CA ASP A 445 -5.92 25.86 -1.48
C ASP A 445 -4.54 26.34 -1.02
N SER A 446 -4.09 27.49 -1.54
CA SER A 446 -2.82 28.11 -1.15
C SER A 446 -2.74 28.51 0.33
N ARG A 447 -3.87 28.68 1.00
CA ARG A 447 -3.94 29.08 2.41
C ARG A 447 -3.83 27.89 3.37
N THR A 448 -4.14 26.68 2.93
CA THR A 448 -4.26 25.51 3.84
C THR A 448 -3.44 24.30 3.40
N ARG A 449 -2.83 24.32 2.21
CA ARG A 449 -2.07 23.17 1.66
C ARG A 449 -0.95 22.65 2.55
N ASP A 450 -0.29 23.54 3.27
CA ASP A 450 0.88 23.23 4.08
C ASP A 450 0.50 22.74 5.48
N ILE A 451 -0.78 22.86 5.88
CA ILE A 451 -1.27 22.38 7.16
C ILE A 451 -1.25 20.84 7.15
N PRO A 452 -0.56 20.18 8.10
CA PRO A 452 -0.54 18.74 8.18
C PRO A 452 -1.93 18.20 8.53
N VAL A 453 -2.41 17.25 7.72
CA VAL A 453 -3.70 16.59 7.93
C VAL A 453 -3.44 15.13 8.31
N ILE A 454 -3.91 14.71 9.48
CA ILE A 454 -3.93 13.33 9.92
C ILE A 454 -5.35 12.81 9.69
N ILE A 455 -5.48 11.76 8.88
CA ILE A 455 -6.78 11.09 8.75
C ILE A 455 -7.03 10.28 10.00
N TYR A 456 -8.19 10.45 10.61
CA TYR A 456 -8.64 9.74 11.80
C TYR A 456 -10.01 9.13 11.51
N SER A 457 -10.05 7.89 10.99
CA SER A 457 -11.29 7.31 10.46
C SER A 457 -11.43 5.82 10.75
N ILE A 458 -12.65 5.31 10.68
CA ILE A 458 -12.97 3.86 10.76
C ILE A 458 -12.67 3.12 9.45
N ILE A 459 -12.53 3.83 8.34
CA ILE A 459 -12.19 3.27 7.02
C ILE A 459 -10.69 2.95 7.01
N ASP A 460 -10.29 1.82 6.45
CA ASP A 460 -8.88 1.49 6.24
C ASP A 460 -8.54 1.66 4.77
N ASN A 461 -8.24 2.90 4.38
CA ASN A 461 -7.80 3.22 3.02
C ASN A 461 -6.62 4.19 3.06
N LYS A 462 -5.53 3.70 3.65
CA LYS A 462 -4.27 4.44 3.80
C LYS A 462 -3.72 4.90 2.46
N GLU A 463 -3.82 4.07 1.42
CA GLU A 463 -3.33 4.36 0.07
C GLU A 463 -3.95 5.64 -0.52
N LEU A 464 -5.29 5.75 -0.46
CA LEU A 464 -6.00 6.93 -0.95
C LEU A 464 -5.71 8.18 -0.12
N GLY A 465 -5.63 8.03 1.21
CA GLY A 465 -5.31 9.15 2.11
C GLY A 465 -3.93 9.74 1.91
N PHE A 466 -2.92 8.88 1.77
CA PHE A 466 -1.58 9.34 1.43
C PHE A 466 -1.50 9.90 0.01
N ALA A 467 -2.23 9.32 -0.96
CA ALA A 467 -2.27 9.83 -2.33
C ALA A 467 -2.89 11.24 -2.44
N LEU A 468 -3.83 11.58 -1.56
CA LEU A 468 -4.47 12.90 -1.49
C LEU A 468 -3.72 13.92 -0.61
N GLY A 469 -2.63 13.51 0.06
CA GLY A 469 -1.74 14.41 0.79
C GLY A 469 -1.93 14.45 2.31
N ALA A 470 -2.56 13.43 2.91
CA ALA A 470 -2.51 13.25 4.36
C ALA A 470 -1.08 12.93 4.82
N VAL A 471 -0.70 13.46 5.97
CA VAL A 471 0.63 13.24 6.56
C VAL A 471 0.68 11.93 7.32
N ASP A 472 -0.44 11.53 7.92
CA ASP A 472 -0.58 10.24 8.57
C ASP A 472 -2.04 9.73 8.50
N TYR A 473 -2.22 8.45 8.78
CA TYR A 473 -3.50 7.75 8.76
C TYR A 473 -3.67 6.87 9.98
N LEU A 474 -4.67 7.19 10.78
CA LEU A 474 -5.03 6.52 12.01
C LEU A 474 -6.40 5.86 11.87
N VAL A 475 -6.40 4.51 11.88
CA VAL A 475 -7.64 3.72 11.80
C VAL A 475 -8.20 3.53 13.20
N LYS A 476 -9.39 4.07 13.48
CA LYS A 476 -10.09 3.92 14.76
C LYS A 476 -10.38 2.43 15.06
N PRO A 477 -10.14 1.92 16.29
CA PRO A 477 -9.70 2.61 17.52
C PRO A 477 -8.22 2.91 17.54
N VAL A 478 -7.88 4.09 18.05
CA VAL A 478 -6.51 4.50 18.31
C VAL A 478 -6.46 4.94 19.76
N ASP A 479 -5.50 4.43 20.53
CA ASP A 479 -5.34 4.85 21.91
C ASP A 479 -4.79 6.29 21.98
N LYS A 480 -4.98 6.92 23.14
CA LYS A 480 -4.47 8.27 23.41
C LYS A 480 -2.97 8.37 23.09
N ALA A 481 -2.19 7.38 23.49
CA ALA A 481 -0.74 7.36 23.29
C ALA A 481 -0.36 7.43 21.81
N THR A 482 -1.06 6.71 20.93
CA THR A 482 -0.77 6.70 19.50
C THR A 482 -1.10 8.04 18.85
N ILE A 483 -2.26 8.63 19.14
CA ILE A 483 -2.64 9.96 18.61
C ILE A 483 -1.60 11.02 19.02
N LEU A 484 -1.21 11.02 20.29
CA LEU A 484 -0.21 11.94 20.81
C LEU A 484 1.17 11.69 20.20
N SER A 485 1.60 10.44 20.06
CA SER A 485 2.88 10.11 19.44
C SER A 485 2.97 10.61 17.98
N ARG A 486 1.88 10.59 17.21
CA ARG A 486 1.87 11.10 15.84
C ARG A 486 1.92 12.62 15.78
N LEU A 487 1.19 13.29 16.65
CA LEU A 487 1.26 14.75 16.79
C LEU A 487 2.61 15.21 17.32
N GLU A 488 3.23 14.41 18.20
CA GLU A 488 4.59 14.60 18.65
C GLU A 488 5.59 14.33 17.52
N GLU A 489 5.39 13.35 16.64
CA GLU A 489 6.25 13.15 15.46
C GLU A 489 6.18 14.34 14.50
N LEU A 490 5.01 14.99 14.38
CA LEU A 490 4.87 16.26 13.67
C LEU A 490 5.62 17.42 14.36
N SER A 491 5.78 17.38 15.69
CA SER A 491 6.55 18.37 16.46
C SER A 491 8.05 18.04 16.58
N LEU A 492 8.42 16.75 16.45
CA LEU A 492 9.76 16.16 16.66
C LEU A 492 10.49 15.82 15.35
N GLY A 493 9.88 16.03 14.18
CA GLY A 493 10.54 16.01 12.86
C GLY A 493 11.73 16.98 12.74
N ALA A 494 11.99 17.79 13.77
CA ALA A 494 13.11 18.71 13.92
C ALA A 494 14.37 18.13 14.60
N LYS A 495 14.49 16.82 14.85
CA LYS A 495 15.72 16.23 15.43
C LYS A 495 16.18 14.95 14.73
N LYS A 496 16.98 15.06 13.65
CA LYS A 496 18.22 14.27 13.42
C LYS A 496 19.00 14.69 12.16
N LYS A 497 20.33 14.90 12.37
CA LYS A 497 21.42 15.30 11.45
C LYS A 497 21.11 16.48 10.52
N ARG A 498 21.12 17.69 11.10
CA ARG A 498 21.14 18.95 10.36
C ARG A 498 22.56 19.19 9.82
N TYR A 499 22.69 19.49 8.53
CA TYR A 499 23.86 20.23 8.04
C TYR A 499 23.79 21.63 8.64
N PRO A 500 24.91 22.20 9.07
CA PRO A 500 24.88 23.36 9.94
C PRO A 500 24.38 24.60 9.21
N VAL A 501 23.30 25.18 9.72
CA VAL A 501 22.86 26.53 9.36
C VAL A 501 23.93 27.51 9.85
N THR A 502 24.49 28.28 8.93
CA THR A 502 25.62 29.17 9.21
C THR A 502 25.11 30.57 9.52
N ILE A 503 25.40 31.08 10.72
CA ILE A 503 24.99 32.40 11.21
C ILE A 503 26.25 33.25 11.36
N LEU A 504 26.23 34.46 10.81
CA LEU A 504 27.28 35.46 11.04
C LEU A 504 26.80 36.51 12.03
N THR A 505 27.51 36.71 13.13
CA THR A 505 27.22 37.77 14.10
C THR A 505 28.30 38.84 14.02
N VAL A 506 27.91 40.10 13.80
CA VAL A 506 28.82 41.26 13.76
C VAL A 506 28.58 42.12 14.99
N THR A 507 29.50 42.10 15.95
CA THR A 507 29.43 42.89 17.19
C THR A 507 30.84 43.04 17.77
N ASP A 508 31.13 44.21 18.34
CA ASP A 508 32.37 44.49 19.07
C ASP A 508 32.34 44.00 20.52
N ASP A 509 31.16 43.58 21.00
CA ASP A 509 30.93 43.10 22.36
C ASP A 509 31.24 41.60 22.49
N VAL A 510 32.37 41.31 23.17
CA VAL A 510 32.88 39.95 23.38
C VAL A 510 31.91 39.07 24.19
N ASP A 511 31.15 39.66 25.12
CA ASP A 511 30.19 38.91 25.94
C ASP A 511 29.00 38.45 25.10
N ILE A 512 28.52 39.31 24.19
CA ILE A 512 27.45 38.99 23.24
C ILE A 512 27.90 37.92 22.25
N GLN A 513 29.15 37.96 21.77
CA GLN A 513 29.69 36.92 20.90
C GLN A 513 29.71 35.55 21.58
N ASN A 514 30.26 35.48 22.80
CA ASN A 514 30.31 34.23 23.56
C ASN A 514 28.89 33.72 23.86
N HIS A 515 27.96 34.63 24.13
CA HIS A 515 26.55 34.29 24.36
C HIS A 515 25.89 33.67 23.13
N PHE A 516 26.04 34.26 21.95
CA PHE A 516 25.51 33.68 20.71
C PHE A 516 26.20 32.37 20.33
N HIS A 517 27.51 32.28 20.49
CA HIS A 517 28.25 31.06 20.22
C HIS A 517 27.76 29.91 21.11
N ASN A 518 27.50 30.16 22.39
CA ASN A 518 27.01 29.14 23.33
C ASN A 518 25.54 28.75 23.07
N ILE A 519 24.64 29.73 22.91
CA ILE A 519 23.20 29.46 22.72
C ILE A 519 22.93 28.85 21.35
N LEU A 520 23.40 29.49 20.28
CA LEU A 520 23.12 29.03 18.92
C LEU A 520 24.00 27.82 18.56
N GLY A 521 25.25 27.77 19.03
CA GLY A 521 26.10 26.59 18.88
C GLY A 521 25.53 25.36 19.60
N GLY A 522 25.01 25.53 20.81
CA GLY A 522 24.33 24.47 21.57
C GLY A 522 23.08 23.90 20.86
N GLU A 523 22.43 24.70 20.03
CA GLU A 523 21.25 24.32 19.23
C GLU A 523 21.59 23.77 17.83
N GLY A 524 22.88 23.65 17.50
CA GLY A 524 23.38 23.03 16.27
C GLY A 524 23.60 23.99 15.08
N PHE A 525 23.62 25.30 15.30
CA PHE A 525 24.00 26.30 14.30
C PHE A 525 25.54 26.46 14.23
N LEU A 526 26.10 26.72 13.05
CA LEU A 526 27.50 27.17 12.91
C LEU A 526 27.56 28.68 13.04
N VAL A 527 28.10 29.18 14.15
CA VAL A 527 28.18 30.61 14.43
C VAL A 527 29.57 31.12 14.10
N HIS A 528 29.66 32.06 13.16
CA HIS A 528 30.84 32.85 12.88
C HIS A 528 30.66 34.24 13.48
N THR A 529 31.71 34.79 14.07
CA THR A 529 31.71 36.13 14.67
C THR A 529 32.65 37.04 13.89
N ALA A 530 32.28 38.31 13.79
CA ALA A 530 33.11 39.39 13.26
C ALA A 530 33.12 40.55 14.26
N PHE A 531 34.28 41.15 14.47
CA PHE A 531 34.48 42.23 15.45
C PHE A 531 34.26 43.62 14.86
N ASP A 532 34.37 43.75 13.53
CA ASP A 532 34.22 45.01 12.81
C ASP A 532 33.45 44.82 11.49
N SER A 533 33.09 45.94 10.85
CA SER A 533 32.28 45.97 9.63
C SER A 533 33.00 45.33 8.45
N LYS A 534 34.32 45.53 8.35
CA LYS A 534 35.14 45.01 7.26
C LYS A 534 35.27 43.49 7.33
N GLU A 535 35.52 42.97 8.53
CA GLU A 535 35.55 41.55 8.81
C GLU A 535 34.17 40.94 8.57
N GLY A 536 33.08 41.62 8.97
CA GLY A 536 31.71 41.20 8.72
C GLY A 536 31.40 41.04 7.22
N ILE A 537 31.73 42.03 6.39
CA ILE A 537 31.55 41.95 4.93
C ILE A 537 32.44 40.85 4.32
N ASN A 538 33.72 40.79 4.69
CA ASN A 538 34.65 39.80 4.14
C ASN A 538 34.24 38.37 4.49
N LEU A 539 33.81 38.13 5.72
CA LEU A 539 33.26 36.83 6.12
C LEU A 539 31.96 36.55 5.38
N ALA A 540 31.03 37.50 5.30
CA ALA A 540 29.80 37.30 4.54
C ALA A 540 30.05 36.89 3.08
N LEU A 541 31.08 37.46 2.44
CA LEU A 541 31.49 37.09 1.08
C LEU A 541 32.20 35.73 1.00
N ALA A 542 32.92 35.33 2.05
CA ALA A 542 33.69 34.09 2.07
C ALA A 542 32.86 32.86 2.45
N ILE A 543 31.93 33.02 3.39
CA ILE A 543 31.16 31.91 3.97
C ILE A 543 29.68 31.86 3.55
N ASP A 544 29.18 32.89 2.86
CA ASP A 544 27.78 33.02 2.39
C ASP A 544 26.75 32.60 3.48
N PRO A 545 26.71 33.33 4.61
CA PRO A 545 25.93 32.93 5.77
C PRO A 545 24.44 32.95 5.46
N ASN A 546 23.70 32.04 6.09
CA ASN A 546 22.26 31.95 5.90
C ASN A 546 21.51 33.07 6.60
N VAL A 547 22.08 33.63 7.67
CA VAL A 547 21.54 34.76 8.44
C VAL A 547 22.70 35.60 8.97
N VAL A 548 22.53 36.92 8.99
CA VAL A 548 23.47 37.85 9.64
C VAL A 548 22.77 38.57 10.79
N ILE A 549 23.43 38.64 11.94
CA ILE A 549 22.99 39.42 13.10
C ILE A 549 23.99 40.56 13.30
N ILE A 550 23.52 41.81 13.18
CA ILE A 550 24.35 43.02 13.23
C ILE A 550 23.99 43.81 14.48
N ASP A 551 24.98 44.09 15.31
CA ASP A 551 24.84 45.05 16.39
C ASP A 551 24.87 46.48 15.87
N LEU A 552 23.83 47.25 16.19
CA LEU A 552 23.71 48.63 15.74
C LEU A 552 24.72 49.55 16.43
N ASN A 553 25.22 49.15 17.60
CA ASN A 553 26.13 49.96 18.41
C ASN A 553 27.63 49.75 18.11
N ILE A 554 27.98 49.04 17.03
CA ILE A 554 29.39 48.89 16.65
C ILE A 554 30.03 50.27 16.37
N PRO A 555 31.32 50.48 16.69
CA PRO A 555 31.98 51.79 16.61
C PRO A 555 31.98 52.43 15.21
N GLU A 556 31.91 51.61 14.18
CA GLU A 556 31.89 52.00 12.76
C GLU A 556 30.48 52.33 12.23
N GLY A 557 29.45 52.12 13.06
CA GLY A 557 28.03 52.40 12.79
C GLY A 557 27.29 51.25 12.11
N GLY A 558 26.53 50.47 12.89
CA GLY A 558 25.83 49.28 12.37
C GLY A 558 24.78 49.56 11.30
N PHE A 559 24.20 50.77 11.28
CA PHE A 559 23.30 51.21 10.20
C PHE A 559 24.00 51.32 8.84
N ASN A 560 25.26 51.78 8.81
CA ASN A 560 26.03 51.87 7.58
C ASN A 560 26.37 50.48 7.06
N LEU A 561 26.69 49.55 7.96
CA LEU A 561 26.97 48.15 7.61
C LEU A 561 25.74 47.47 6.98
N ILE A 562 24.55 47.67 7.54
CA ILE A 562 23.30 47.14 6.95
C ILE A 562 23.12 47.64 5.52
N LYS A 563 23.35 48.93 5.29
CA LYS A 563 23.26 49.54 3.97
C LYS A 563 24.29 48.94 3.01
N GLU A 564 25.53 48.76 3.46
CA GLU A 564 26.60 48.13 2.66
C GLU A 564 26.24 46.68 2.28
N PHE A 565 25.66 45.92 3.21
CA PHE A 565 25.14 44.57 2.92
C PHE A 565 24.06 44.59 1.84
N LYS A 566 23.15 45.58 1.86
CA LYS A 566 22.05 45.72 0.90
C LYS A 566 22.46 46.29 -0.46
N GLU A 567 23.53 47.08 -0.52
CA GLU A 567 24.06 47.64 -1.77
C GLU A 567 24.95 46.63 -2.53
N ASN A 568 25.59 45.69 -1.83
CA ASN A 568 26.46 44.69 -2.44
C ASN A 568 25.65 43.51 -3.06
N PRO A 569 25.81 43.21 -4.38
CA PRO A 569 25.05 42.17 -5.07
C PRO A 569 25.16 40.77 -4.46
N ALA A 570 26.29 40.45 -3.83
CA ALA A 570 26.55 39.14 -3.24
C ALA A 570 25.89 38.96 -1.86
N THR A 571 25.66 40.05 -1.12
CA THR A 571 25.16 40.00 0.27
C THR A 571 23.75 40.56 0.42
N LYS A 572 23.21 41.25 -0.60
CA LYS A 572 21.89 41.94 -0.51
C LYS A 572 20.72 41.03 -0.14
N MET A 573 20.81 39.76 -0.53
CA MET A 573 19.78 38.76 -0.32
C MET A 573 19.87 38.09 1.05
N ILE A 574 20.97 38.29 1.79
CA ILE A 574 21.14 37.69 3.10
C ILE A 574 20.17 38.36 4.10
N PRO A 575 19.38 37.57 4.86
CA PRO A 575 18.52 38.09 5.93
C PRO A 575 19.35 38.74 7.03
N ILE A 576 18.94 39.94 7.47
CA ILE A 576 19.65 40.73 8.48
C ILE A 576 18.77 40.94 9.72
N PHE A 577 19.31 40.61 10.89
CA PHE A 577 18.77 40.95 12.20
C PHE A 577 19.58 42.07 12.82
N ALA A 578 18.91 43.09 13.35
CA ALA A 578 19.59 44.18 14.02
C ALA A 578 19.47 44.03 15.55
N LEU A 579 20.57 44.18 16.28
CA LEU A 579 20.60 44.22 17.74
C LEU A 579 20.70 45.66 18.23
N THR A 580 19.86 46.02 19.19
CA THR A 580 19.87 47.34 19.83
C THR A 580 19.92 47.24 21.35
N SER A 581 20.63 48.16 22.00
CA SER A 581 20.65 48.32 23.46
C SER A 581 19.52 49.20 23.98
N SER A 582 18.93 50.05 23.12
CA SER A 582 17.91 51.04 23.48
C SER A 582 16.76 51.05 22.48
N ALA A 583 15.63 51.65 22.87
CA ALA A 583 14.56 51.92 21.91
C ALA A 583 15.09 52.82 20.79
N LEU A 584 14.83 52.43 19.53
CA LEU A 584 15.18 53.23 18.36
C LEU A 584 14.29 54.48 18.32
N SER A 585 14.85 55.60 17.86
CA SER A 585 14.08 56.79 17.50
C SER A 585 13.15 56.53 16.30
N GLU A 586 12.17 57.43 16.07
CA GLU A 586 11.26 57.33 14.92
C GLU A 586 12.02 57.35 13.59
N ASP A 587 13.03 58.21 13.46
CA ASP A 587 13.86 58.31 12.25
C ASP A 587 14.69 57.05 12.01
N GLU A 588 15.25 56.46 13.07
CA GLU A 588 16.01 55.21 12.99
C GLU A 588 15.11 54.03 12.61
N SER A 589 13.92 53.92 13.21
CA SER A 589 12.95 52.86 12.87
C SER A 589 12.47 52.96 11.42
N LEU A 590 12.26 54.18 10.91
CA LEU A 590 11.89 54.42 9.52
C LEU A 590 13.00 53.97 8.56
N SER A 591 14.26 54.27 8.88
CA SER A 591 15.42 53.91 8.05
C SER A 591 15.65 52.39 7.95
N MET A 592 15.20 51.64 8.97
CA MET A 592 15.35 50.19 9.09
C MET A 592 14.22 49.39 8.44
N THR A 593 13.07 50.05 8.23
CA THR A 593 11.88 49.43 7.65
C THR A 593 12.17 48.97 6.22
N GLY A 594 12.16 47.65 6.01
CA GLY A 594 12.43 47.01 4.71
C GLY A 594 13.89 46.68 4.43
N GLN A 595 14.83 47.04 5.32
CA GLN A 595 16.26 46.69 5.20
C GLN A 595 16.68 45.53 6.11
N VAL A 596 15.99 45.36 7.25
CA VAL A 596 16.20 44.26 8.19
C VAL A 596 14.93 43.45 8.38
N GLU A 597 15.08 42.16 8.70
CA GLU A 597 13.96 41.27 9.00
C GLU A 597 13.32 41.63 10.36
N ARG A 598 14.17 41.95 11.34
CA ARG A 598 13.70 42.34 12.67
C ARG A 598 14.77 43.09 13.46
N VAL A 599 14.32 43.98 14.33
CA VAL A 599 15.13 44.61 15.39
C VAL A 599 14.89 43.85 16.70
N LEU A 600 15.98 43.41 17.31
CA LEU A 600 16.04 42.64 18.55
C LEU A 600 16.69 43.50 19.62
N ARG A 601 16.14 43.48 20.85
CA ARG A 601 16.79 44.15 21.97
C ARG A 601 17.78 43.21 22.66
N LYS A 602 18.94 43.74 23.06
CA LYS A 602 20.02 42.97 23.72
C LYS A 602 19.58 42.30 25.03
N ASP A 603 18.63 42.89 25.76
CA ASP A 603 18.06 42.35 27.00
C ASP A 603 17.08 41.18 26.79
N ALA A 604 16.58 40.99 25.57
CA ALA A 604 15.70 39.88 25.21
C ALA A 604 16.44 38.64 24.67
N LEU A 605 17.78 38.64 24.69
CA LEU A 605 18.64 37.58 24.13
C LEU A 605 18.71 36.29 24.97
N ASN A 606 17.95 36.19 26.06
CA ASN A 606 17.95 35.02 26.95
C ASN A 606 16.92 33.93 26.60
N SER A 607 16.21 34.05 25.46
CA SER A 607 14.98 33.30 25.25
C SER A 607 15.04 32.31 24.10
N SER A 608 14.45 31.13 24.33
CA SER A 608 14.02 30.15 23.31
C SER A 608 13.32 30.79 22.11
N ALA A 609 12.73 31.98 22.27
CA ALA A 609 12.14 32.81 21.23
C ALA A 609 13.07 33.12 20.04
N LEU A 610 14.36 33.42 20.25
CA LEU A 610 15.29 33.67 19.13
C LEU A 610 15.51 32.39 18.32
N VAL A 611 15.71 31.27 19.00
CA VAL A 611 15.89 29.94 18.39
C VAL A 611 14.63 29.51 17.64
N THR A 612 13.44 29.67 18.24
CA THR A 612 12.14 29.41 17.61
C THR A 612 11.92 30.31 16.39
N TYR A 613 12.32 31.57 16.47
CA TYR A 613 12.17 32.52 15.36
C TYR A 613 13.12 32.19 14.20
N LEU A 614 14.39 31.91 14.49
CA LEU A 614 15.36 31.43 13.49
C LEU A 614 14.90 30.12 12.84
N ARG A 615 14.25 29.22 13.61
CA ARG A 615 13.62 27.99 13.09
C ARG A 615 12.37 28.26 12.25
N GLY A 616 11.58 29.28 12.56
CA GLY A 616 10.39 29.66 11.79
C GLY A 616 10.71 30.08 10.34
N ILE A 617 11.92 30.58 10.09
CA ILE A 617 12.38 30.98 8.75
C ILE A 617 12.58 29.77 7.83
N GLU A 618 12.98 28.61 8.36
CA GLU A 618 13.16 27.36 7.57
C GLU A 618 11.83 26.78 7.08
N VAL A 619 10.74 27.01 7.82
CA VAL A 619 9.44 26.36 7.59
C VAL A 619 8.49 27.24 6.77
N LEU A 620 8.58 28.57 6.86
CA LEU A 620 7.54 29.47 6.35
C LEU A 620 7.83 30.12 4.99
N HIS A 621 9.07 30.07 4.45
CA HIS A 621 9.40 30.81 3.22
C HIS A 621 10.35 30.13 2.20
N PRO A 622 9.90 29.13 1.42
CA PRO A 622 10.70 28.49 0.36
C PRO A 622 11.18 29.46 -0.74
N LYS A 623 10.42 30.53 -1.01
CA LYS A 623 10.78 31.60 -1.95
C LYS A 623 11.91 32.50 -1.45
N ARG A 624 12.03 32.72 -0.13
CA ARG A 624 13.05 33.60 0.46
C ARG A 624 14.34 32.85 0.80
N ALA A 625 14.26 31.52 0.97
CA ALA A 625 15.42 30.64 1.13
C ALA A 625 16.19 30.36 -0.18
N GLY A 626 15.84 31.01 -1.28
CA GLY A 626 16.47 30.81 -2.58
C GLY A 626 16.36 29.37 -3.08
N LEU A 627 15.24 28.68 -2.82
CA LEU A 627 15.00 27.28 -3.22
C LEU A 627 14.12 27.15 -4.47
N ILE A 628 13.74 28.27 -5.09
CA ILE A 628 12.92 28.33 -6.30
C ILE A 628 13.76 28.91 -7.44
N ASP A 629 13.68 28.27 -8.60
CA ASP A 629 14.27 28.75 -9.85
C ASP A 629 13.48 29.95 -10.39
N GLU A 630 14.16 31.07 -10.65
CA GLU A 630 13.54 32.33 -11.06
C GLU A 630 12.89 32.28 -12.44
N ILE A 631 13.37 31.38 -13.32
CA ILE A 631 12.87 31.25 -14.68
C ILE A 631 11.56 30.47 -14.68
N THR A 632 11.58 29.26 -14.13
CA THR A 632 10.49 28.28 -14.21
C THR A 632 9.52 28.35 -13.04
N GLY A 633 9.93 28.98 -11.93
CA GLY A 633 9.16 29.10 -10.70
C GLY A 633 8.98 27.78 -9.95
N ILE A 634 9.71 26.72 -10.32
CA ILE A 634 9.75 25.41 -9.65
C ILE A 634 10.93 25.32 -8.69
N PHE A 635 11.01 24.27 -7.89
CA PHE A 635 12.13 24.09 -6.96
C PHE A 635 13.47 24.04 -7.72
N ASN A 636 14.55 24.53 -7.11
CA ASN A 636 15.87 24.50 -7.72
C ASN A 636 16.71 23.32 -7.23
N HIS A 637 17.89 23.12 -7.82
CA HIS A 637 18.78 22.01 -7.51
C HIS A 637 19.09 21.85 -6.01
N ARG A 638 19.15 22.95 -5.24
CA ARG A 638 19.37 22.90 -3.78
C ARG A 638 18.24 22.18 -3.05
N TYR A 639 16.99 22.40 -3.47
CA TYR A 639 15.84 21.68 -2.91
C TYR A 639 15.84 20.19 -3.27
N LEU A 640 16.33 19.83 -4.47
CA LEU A 640 16.44 18.41 -4.88
C LEU A 640 17.28 17.61 -3.87
N GLN A 641 18.43 18.15 -3.49
CA GLN A 641 19.35 17.50 -2.55
C GLN A 641 18.69 17.26 -1.18
N ILE A 642 17.99 18.28 -0.67
CA ILE A 642 17.23 18.20 0.59
C ILE A 642 16.17 17.10 0.49
N ARG A 643 15.38 17.12 -0.58
CA ARG A 643 14.27 16.19 -0.74
C ARG A 643 14.73 14.76 -0.98
N LEU A 644 15.79 14.55 -1.77
CA LEU A 644 16.39 13.22 -1.95
C LEU A 644 16.93 12.67 -0.63
N ALA A 645 17.57 13.48 0.20
CA ALA A 645 18.02 13.03 1.51
C ALA A 645 16.85 12.60 2.42
N GLN A 646 15.74 13.34 2.39
CA GLN A 646 14.53 12.98 3.12
C GLN A 646 13.91 11.68 2.61
N GLU A 647 13.69 11.57 1.30
CA GLU A 647 13.03 10.40 0.71
C GLU A 647 13.89 9.14 0.77
N THR A 648 15.20 9.23 0.57
CA THR A 648 16.11 8.08 0.77
C THR A 648 16.12 7.59 2.21
N SER A 649 16.11 8.50 3.20
CA SER A 649 16.01 8.16 4.61
C SER A 649 14.67 7.51 4.96
N ARG A 650 13.58 8.07 4.44
CA ARG A 650 12.22 7.54 4.62
C ARG A 650 12.06 6.16 3.98
N ALA A 651 12.51 6.00 2.75
CA ALA A 651 12.49 4.74 2.02
C ALA A 651 13.31 3.66 2.72
N ARG A 652 14.49 3.99 3.25
CA ARG A 652 15.30 3.06 4.06
C ARG A 652 14.62 2.67 5.37
N ARG A 653 13.97 3.63 6.04
CA ARG A 653 13.33 3.39 7.34
C ARG A 653 12.05 2.55 7.23
N TYR A 654 11.26 2.77 6.18
CA TYR A 654 9.92 2.21 6.05
C TYR A 654 9.77 1.23 4.87
N ASN A 655 10.88 0.88 4.21
CA ASN A 655 10.91 0.03 3.02
C ASN A 655 9.94 0.48 1.92
N LEU A 656 9.85 1.79 1.68
CA LEU A 656 8.94 2.38 0.69
C LEU A 656 9.65 2.55 -0.66
N PRO A 657 9.03 2.12 -1.77
CA PRO A 657 9.59 2.31 -3.11
C PRO A 657 9.50 3.78 -3.51
N PHE A 658 10.54 4.33 -4.12
CA PHE A 658 10.41 5.60 -4.83
C PHE A 658 11.30 5.59 -6.06
N VAL A 659 10.94 6.42 -7.03
CA VAL A 659 11.60 6.48 -8.33
C VAL A 659 12.12 7.89 -8.55
N MET A 660 13.33 7.99 -9.07
CA MET A 660 13.92 9.24 -9.52
C MET A 660 13.97 9.27 -11.05
N ALA A 661 13.57 10.39 -11.64
CA ALA A 661 13.73 10.60 -13.08
C ALA A 661 14.45 11.92 -13.35
N ILE A 662 15.35 11.95 -14.32
CA ILE A 662 15.94 13.18 -14.86
C ILE A 662 15.55 13.25 -16.33
N PHE A 663 15.08 14.40 -16.77
CA PHE A 663 14.68 14.62 -18.15
C PHE A 663 15.28 15.91 -18.70
N GLY A 664 15.65 15.86 -19.97
CA GLY A 664 16.28 16.94 -20.71
C GLY A 664 15.48 17.29 -21.96
N VAL A 665 15.40 18.59 -22.27
CA VAL A 665 14.75 19.07 -23.48
C VAL A 665 15.67 18.84 -24.69
N ASP A 666 15.17 18.08 -25.67
CA ASP A 666 15.96 17.68 -26.82
C ASP A 666 16.30 18.88 -27.70
N TYR A 667 17.59 19.01 -28.08
CA TYR A 667 18.12 20.08 -28.93
C TYR A 667 17.85 21.51 -28.41
N PHE A 668 17.76 21.68 -27.08
CA PHE A 668 17.43 22.99 -26.50
C PHE A 668 18.46 24.09 -26.84
N THR A 669 19.76 23.78 -26.86
CA THR A 669 20.78 24.74 -27.30
C THR A 669 20.59 25.20 -28.74
N HIS A 670 20.13 24.33 -29.64
CA HIS A 670 19.84 24.71 -31.02
C HIS A 670 18.63 25.66 -31.09
N TYR A 671 17.62 25.41 -30.27
CA TYR A 671 16.45 26.28 -30.12
C TYR A 671 16.82 27.68 -29.65
N THR A 672 17.60 27.78 -28.58
CA THR A 672 17.99 29.06 -27.98
C THR A 672 18.95 29.83 -28.88
N ASN A 673 19.91 29.18 -29.52
CA ASN A 673 20.83 29.85 -30.45
C ASN A 673 20.11 30.47 -31.66
N ARG A 674 19.00 29.88 -32.09
CA ARG A 674 18.29 30.33 -33.29
C ARG A 674 17.27 31.44 -33.03
N HIS A 675 16.61 31.42 -31.87
CA HIS A 675 15.53 32.37 -31.55
C HIS A 675 15.82 33.28 -30.37
N GLY A 676 16.90 33.04 -29.63
CA GLY A 676 17.31 33.80 -28.45
C GLY A 676 16.77 33.22 -27.14
N GLU A 677 17.37 33.64 -26.02
CA GLU A 677 17.05 33.15 -24.68
C GLU A 677 15.60 33.41 -24.25
N TYR A 678 14.97 34.47 -24.76
CA TYR A 678 13.58 34.81 -24.45
C TYR A 678 12.61 33.66 -24.77
N TYR A 679 12.71 33.08 -25.97
CA TYR A 679 11.86 31.96 -26.38
C TYR A 679 12.22 30.67 -25.64
N GLY A 680 13.51 30.46 -25.35
CA GLY A 680 13.97 29.38 -24.49
C GLY A 680 13.32 29.42 -23.11
N ASN A 681 13.37 30.56 -22.43
CA ASN A 681 12.80 30.75 -21.11
C ASN A 681 11.27 30.56 -21.10
N LEU A 682 10.58 30.99 -22.16
CA LEU A 682 9.15 30.76 -22.31
C LEU A 682 8.81 29.28 -22.47
N ALA A 683 9.58 28.55 -23.27
CA ALA A 683 9.41 27.10 -23.42
C ALA A 683 9.66 26.37 -22.09
N LEU A 684 10.72 26.72 -21.36
CA LEU A 684 11.04 26.13 -20.05
C LEU A 684 9.96 26.39 -19.00
N ARG A 685 9.42 27.62 -18.95
CA ARG A 685 8.27 27.97 -18.09
C ARG A 685 7.06 27.10 -18.37
N LYS A 686 6.76 26.90 -19.66
CA LYS A 686 5.62 26.11 -20.07
C LYS A 686 5.82 24.62 -19.78
N ILE A 687 7.01 24.09 -20.02
CA ILE A 687 7.37 22.70 -19.67
C ILE A 687 7.22 22.50 -18.16
N ALA A 688 7.76 23.40 -17.35
CA ALA A 688 7.59 23.40 -15.89
C ALA A 688 6.12 23.40 -15.44
N GLU A 689 5.27 24.19 -16.09
CA GLU A 689 3.82 24.20 -15.84
C GLU A 689 3.16 22.86 -16.18
N LEU A 690 3.51 22.26 -17.34
CA LEU A 690 2.98 20.97 -17.76
C LEU A 690 3.40 19.84 -16.80
N LEU A 691 4.64 19.86 -16.33
CA LEU A 691 5.15 18.91 -15.35
C LEU A 691 4.37 18.96 -14.04
N ARG A 692 4.22 20.17 -13.49
CA ARG A 692 3.45 20.41 -12.26
C ARG A 692 2.00 19.94 -12.35
N LYS A 693 1.38 20.06 -13.52
CA LYS A 693 -0.02 19.65 -13.73
C LYS A 693 -0.23 18.14 -13.79
N THR A 694 0.83 17.37 -13.99
CA THR A 694 0.72 15.93 -14.27
C THR A 694 1.28 15.06 -13.13
N ILE A 695 2.16 15.63 -12.29
CA ILE A 695 2.65 14.98 -11.07
C ILE A 695 1.67 15.14 -9.90
N ARG A 696 1.75 14.25 -8.91
CA ARG A 696 0.95 14.32 -7.68
C ARG A 696 1.55 15.34 -6.71
N GLY A 697 0.78 15.78 -5.72
CA GLY A 697 1.27 16.76 -4.73
C GLY A 697 2.42 16.26 -3.86
N SER A 698 2.55 14.94 -3.68
CA SER A 698 3.67 14.30 -2.97
C SER A 698 4.93 14.14 -3.83
N ASP A 699 4.80 14.27 -5.15
CA ASP A 699 5.91 14.18 -6.09
C ASP A 699 6.58 15.55 -6.23
N VAL A 700 7.89 15.54 -6.39
CA VAL A 700 8.67 16.76 -6.45
C VAL A 700 9.24 16.94 -7.84
N VAL A 701 9.02 18.11 -8.43
CA VAL A 701 9.68 18.56 -9.66
C VAL A 701 10.66 19.68 -9.36
N VAL A 702 11.88 19.49 -9.87
CA VAL A 702 13.01 20.37 -9.63
C VAL A 702 13.65 20.77 -10.95
N ARG A 703 14.06 22.02 -11.04
CA ARG A 703 14.97 22.50 -12.07
C ARG A 703 16.35 21.93 -11.76
N TYR A 704 16.81 21.01 -12.61
CA TYR A 704 18.04 20.26 -12.38
C TYR A 704 19.26 20.96 -12.99
N GLY A 705 19.09 21.50 -14.21
CA GLY A 705 20.13 22.20 -14.96
C GLY A 705 19.54 23.27 -15.89
N SER A 706 20.27 23.62 -16.96
CA SER A 706 19.89 24.68 -17.90
C SER A 706 18.76 24.29 -18.87
N ASP A 707 18.64 23.02 -19.19
CA ASP A 707 17.61 22.43 -20.04
C ASP A 707 17.05 21.12 -19.47
N THR A 708 17.43 20.81 -18.24
CA THR A 708 17.10 19.58 -17.54
C THR A 708 16.34 19.84 -16.25
N PHE A 709 15.61 18.81 -15.87
CA PHE A 709 14.73 18.80 -14.72
C PHE A 709 14.78 17.42 -14.06
N ALA A 710 14.53 17.38 -12.76
CA ALA A 710 14.49 16.15 -11.98
C ALA A 710 13.11 15.97 -11.35
N LEU A 711 12.65 14.71 -11.29
CA LEU A 711 11.46 14.29 -10.59
C LEU A 711 11.84 13.31 -9.49
N ILE A 712 11.22 13.48 -8.33
CA ILE A 712 11.17 12.46 -7.27
C ILE A 712 9.72 12.00 -7.19
N LEU A 713 9.46 10.76 -7.59
CA LEU A 713 8.14 10.14 -7.57
C LEU A 713 8.04 9.27 -6.31
N THR A 714 7.32 9.77 -5.33
CA THR A 714 7.24 9.13 -4.01
C THR A 714 6.28 7.94 -4.05
N ASN A 715 6.57 6.90 -3.28
CA ASN A 715 5.76 5.66 -3.21
C ASN A 715 5.38 5.10 -4.60
N THR A 716 6.34 5.09 -5.52
CA THR A 716 6.12 4.77 -6.93
C THR A 716 7.11 3.72 -7.37
N TYR A 717 6.60 2.62 -7.93
CA TYR A 717 7.40 1.57 -8.57
C TYR A 717 7.90 1.99 -9.95
N LEU A 718 9.00 1.38 -10.41
CA LEU A 718 9.66 1.73 -11.67
C LEU A 718 8.72 1.71 -12.89
N SER A 719 7.86 0.70 -13.01
CA SER A 719 6.90 0.54 -14.12
C SER A 719 5.93 1.73 -14.23
N SER A 720 5.38 2.15 -13.09
CA SER A 720 4.50 3.31 -12.96
C SER A 720 5.23 4.62 -13.26
N GLY A 721 6.48 4.75 -12.78
CA GLY A 721 7.34 5.89 -13.10
C GLY A 721 7.60 6.02 -14.60
N VAL A 722 7.93 4.91 -15.28
CA VAL A 722 8.16 4.89 -16.73
C VAL A 722 6.91 5.31 -17.50
N ALA A 723 5.72 4.84 -17.09
CA ALA A 723 4.46 5.23 -17.72
C ALA A 723 4.19 6.73 -17.57
N LEU A 724 4.47 7.30 -16.40
CA LEU A 724 4.34 8.73 -16.13
C LEU A 724 5.31 9.56 -17.01
N CYS A 725 6.58 9.15 -17.09
CA CYS A 725 7.56 9.79 -17.97
C CYS A 725 7.14 9.73 -19.45
N LYS A 726 6.60 8.61 -19.94
CA LYS A 726 6.09 8.53 -21.32
C LYS A 726 4.93 9.49 -21.56
N ARG A 727 4.03 9.64 -20.60
CA ARG A 727 2.93 10.62 -20.66
C ARG A 727 3.46 12.05 -20.71
N PHE A 728 4.52 12.36 -19.96
CA PHE A 728 5.19 13.66 -20.02
C PHE A 728 5.75 13.97 -21.39
N LEU A 729 6.51 13.02 -21.95
CA LEU A 729 7.11 13.17 -23.27
C LEU A 729 6.06 13.39 -24.34
N SER A 730 4.95 12.65 -24.30
CA SER A 730 3.80 12.87 -25.20
C SER A 730 3.20 14.27 -25.03
N THR A 731 3.01 14.71 -23.78
CA THR A 731 2.40 16.01 -23.48
C THR A 731 3.27 17.16 -24.00
N ILE A 732 4.60 17.05 -23.89
CA ILE A 732 5.54 18.02 -24.46
C ILE A 732 5.48 17.96 -25.99
N HIS A 733 5.56 16.76 -26.58
CA HIS A 733 5.49 16.60 -28.03
C HIS A 733 4.20 17.16 -28.64
N ASP A 734 3.08 17.05 -27.95
CA ASP A 734 1.76 17.47 -28.45
C ASP A 734 1.44 18.94 -28.16
N TYR A 735 2.22 19.60 -27.32
CA TYR A 735 2.03 21.01 -26.99
C TYR A 735 2.65 21.92 -28.07
N PRO A 736 1.90 22.89 -28.63
CA PRO A 736 2.41 23.75 -29.69
C PRO A 736 3.32 24.85 -29.12
N PHE A 737 4.63 24.60 -29.05
CA PHE A 737 5.60 25.59 -28.59
C PHE A 737 5.87 26.64 -29.68
N LEU A 738 6.06 27.90 -29.29
CA LEU A 738 6.40 28.95 -30.25
C LEU A 738 7.72 28.62 -30.95
N LYS A 739 7.81 28.81 -32.27
CA LYS A 739 9.05 28.60 -33.06
C LYS A 739 9.58 27.16 -33.07
N GLU A 740 8.78 26.17 -32.69
CA GLU A 740 9.20 24.77 -32.67
C GLU A 740 9.49 24.18 -34.06
N GLU A 741 8.94 24.78 -35.12
CA GLU A 741 9.17 24.38 -36.52
C GLU A 741 10.65 24.43 -36.93
N SER A 742 11.46 25.13 -36.16
CA SER A 742 12.90 25.25 -36.35
C SER A 742 13.70 24.08 -35.80
N GLN A 743 13.09 23.20 -35.02
CA GLN A 743 13.75 22.02 -34.46
C GLN A 743 14.10 21.00 -35.55
N PRO A 744 15.14 20.17 -35.38
CA PRO A 744 15.50 19.15 -36.36
C PRO A 744 14.35 18.20 -36.74
N ASN A 745 13.44 17.93 -35.80
CA ASN A 745 12.28 17.06 -35.99
C ASN A 745 10.96 17.85 -36.16
N GLY A 746 11.04 19.16 -36.36
CA GLY A 746 9.88 20.05 -36.50
C GLY A 746 9.05 20.27 -35.24
N ARG A 747 9.43 19.65 -34.11
CA ARG A 747 8.80 19.80 -32.80
C ARG A 747 9.80 19.79 -31.67
N LEU A 748 9.42 20.42 -30.55
CA LEU A 748 10.17 20.37 -29.31
C LEU A 748 9.83 19.06 -28.56
N THR A 749 10.86 18.30 -28.20
CA THR A 749 10.74 16.98 -27.56
C THR A 749 11.61 16.90 -26.32
N ALA A 750 11.47 15.83 -25.54
CA ALA A 750 12.28 15.61 -24.35
C ALA A 750 12.68 14.13 -24.23
N SER A 751 13.80 13.87 -23.57
CA SER A 751 14.26 12.53 -23.22
C SER A 751 14.32 12.38 -21.71
N ALA A 752 14.12 11.18 -21.17
CA ALA A 752 14.14 10.93 -19.74
C ALA A 752 14.95 9.68 -19.37
N GLY A 753 15.77 9.79 -18.33
CA GLY A 753 16.38 8.67 -17.61
C GLY A 753 15.65 8.44 -16.29
N ILE A 754 15.33 7.19 -15.97
CA ILE A 754 14.57 6.84 -14.76
C ILE A 754 15.19 5.65 -14.03
N LEU A 755 15.17 5.69 -12.69
CA LEU A 755 15.61 4.58 -11.86
C LEU A 755 14.81 4.47 -10.55
N GLU A 756 14.79 3.27 -10.01
CA GLU A 756 14.21 2.96 -8.71
C GLU A 756 15.27 3.00 -7.61
N PHE A 757 14.88 3.55 -6.46
CA PHE A 757 15.70 3.50 -5.27
C PHE A 757 15.66 2.09 -4.66
N LYS A 758 16.83 1.47 -4.56
CA LYS A 758 17.09 0.15 -3.98
C LYS A 758 18.15 0.22 -2.86
N GLY A 759 18.27 1.38 -2.22
CA GLY A 759 19.23 1.60 -1.13
C GLY A 759 20.54 2.26 -1.53
N GLN A 760 20.73 2.65 -2.80
CA GLN A 760 21.93 3.34 -3.29
C GLN A 760 22.23 4.65 -2.53
N SER A 761 23.44 5.18 -2.64
CA SER A 761 23.73 6.54 -2.15
C SER A 761 23.01 7.60 -3.02
N ILE A 762 22.83 8.81 -2.51
CA ILE A 762 22.22 9.91 -3.29
C ILE A 762 23.05 10.22 -4.54
N GLU A 763 24.37 10.17 -4.42
CA GLU A 763 25.32 10.40 -5.51
C GLU A 763 25.22 9.32 -6.58
N GLU A 764 25.15 8.05 -6.18
CA GLU A 764 24.95 6.91 -7.10
C GLU A 764 23.60 7.00 -7.81
N LEU A 765 22.55 7.40 -7.09
CA LEU A 765 21.20 7.56 -7.64
C LEU A 765 21.19 8.64 -8.73
N LEU A 766 21.79 9.79 -8.46
CA LEU A 766 21.92 10.90 -9.41
C LEU A 766 22.74 10.52 -10.64
N GLN A 767 23.94 9.96 -10.44
CA GLN A 767 24.81 9.56 -11.55
C GLN A 767 24.16 8.50 -12.45
N SER A 768 23.41 7.57 -11.85
CA SER A 768 22.70 6.53 -12.60
C SER A 768 21.54 7.11 -13.41
N ALA A 769 20.80 8.09 -12.84
CA ALA A 769 19.73 8.80 -13.54
C ALA A 769 20.27 9.61 -14.74
N GLU A 770 21.40 10.30 -14.56
CA GLU A 770 22.06 11.05 -15.63
C GLU A 770 22.55 10.14 -16.75
N LYS A 771 23.16 9.00 -16.38
CA LYS A 771 23.59 7.98 -17.35
C LYS A 771 22.42 7.41 -18.13
N ALA A 772 21.28 7.17 -17.47
CA ALA A 772 20.05 6.74 -18.12
C ALA A 772 19.55 7.79 -19.14
N LEU A 773 19.62 9.08 -18.79
CA LEU A 773 19.25 10.17 -19.70
C LEU A 773 20.19 10.24 -20.92
N LEU A 774 21.49 10.12 -20.71
CA LEU A 774 22.47 10.10 -21.81
C LEU A 774 22.20 8.93 -22.77
N LEU A 775 21.90 7.75 -22.25
CA LEU A 775 21.50 6.59 -23.06
C LEU A 775 20.22 6.87 -23.88
N ALA A 776 19.24 7.57 -23.30
CA ALA A 776 18.03 7.97 -24.00
C ALA A 776 18.33 8.90 -25.18
N ILE A 777 19.26 9.85 -24.98
CA ILE A 777 19.72 10.78 -26.01
C ILE A 777 20.48 10.04 -27.13
N GLU A 778 21.42 9.16 -26.76
CA GLU A 778 22.24 8.39 -27.72
C GLU A 778 21.41 7.43 -28.57
N LYS A 779 20.37 6.81 -27.99
CA LYS A 779 19.48 5.90 -28.71
C LYS A 779 18.48 6.59 -29.65
N GLY A 780 18.55 7.91 -29.79
CA GLY A 780 17.76 8.67 -30.76
C GLY A 780 16.73 9.62 -30.16
N ARG A 781 16.87 10.01 -28.89
CA ARG A 781 16.05 11.02 -28.20
C ARG A 781 14.55 10.66 -28.13
N ASN A 782 13.72 11.59 -27.64
CA ASN A 782 12.26 11.47 -27.46
C ASN A 782 11.81 10.14 -26.84
N ARG A 783 12.48 9.71 -25.77
CA ARG A 783 12.24 8.41 -25.13
C ARG A 783 12.56 8.40 -23.65
N VAL A 784 12.09 7.35 -22.98
CA VAL A 784 12.40 7.03 -21.58
C VAL A 784 13.30 5.81 -21.54
N GLU A 785 14.43 5.90 -20.86
CA GLU A 785 15.33 4.77 -20.57
C GLU A 785 15.36 4.51 -19.07
N ALA A 786 15.14 3.25 -18.69
CA ALA A 786 15.20 2.81 -17.30
C ALA A 786 16.50 2.02 -17.06
N VAL A 787 17.18 2.29 -15.95
CA VAL A 787 18.34 1.50 -15.51
C VAL A 787 17.94 0.71 -14.27
N THR A 788 18.07 -0.62 -14.35
CA THR A 788 17.64 -1.59 -13.32
C THR A 788 18.67 -1.84 -12.25
#